data_AF-A0A7C6DJP7-F1
#
_entry.id   AF-A0A7C6DJP7-F1
#
_cell.length_a   1.000
_cell.length_b   1.000
_cell.length_c   1.000
_cell.angle_alpha   90.00
_cell.angle_beta   90.00
_cell.angle_gamma   90.00
#
_symmetry.space_group_name_H-M   'P 1'
#
loop_
_entity.id
_entity.type
_entity.pdbx_description
1 polymer ?
#
loop_
_entity_poly.entity_id
_entity_poly.type
_entity_poly.pdbx_seq_one_letter_code
_entity_poly.pdbx_strand_id
1 'polypeptide(L)'
;MSQSPRPGRKSVYGKRHVHRLEPLEHRWLLAILVVNDPGDAADFNLFDNIIDANPNLPGEQRTLRAVIQNHNDRLRIEPNQVHFALGGGTPTIQVGSSGQGPLPWILGSLSINGNTGGATRVQLDGSLAGAGASGLELRGYNSVIEGLVINRFSQHGIVIGGTPPPGEGGHTIRNCYIGTDVTGTLDLGNGGHGVLIESATPGNTIGGPRSPQNSNVISGNGGDGVHIQALDSSFRPLPPNPPRNAIYGNYIGTDATGTAALGNDGHGVFVGGDQAFSTEGTPGSTIGANLFAAGNIISANRGDGVRIQGYFRTPNHVHGNRIGTDQTGTLDLGNAQNGISLLNSPNNRIGNDEVPPTYAPEPNVISGNGGSGLRIDGVNATGNTLIGNRIGVDLFGATAIPNDGHGVHITGGASATTIGGTTSSRRNIISGNRLSGIRIDRHPTDPDPAGNVILGNHIGTNAAGNAAVGNGSAGIAIVNHPNVLIGGAAAGARNVISGNGADGILLSGPQTRNVSIEGNYIGTGADGAAPLGNAVNGVHINEAAGNFIGTAATGGGNVISANGAHGIHITAPSATQNRIRQNRIGTDAAGTGNLGNGLNGVRISDGASNNAIGGTVSGAGNTIAFNGASASPPGSGHGIVIASGNGNEIRRNSIFSNSGRGIDLGDDSFTLNDVQDDDDGANRLQDYPVVSRVSFAAASKTIEFVLNSTPFSTFTIELFSNTEPDASGFGQGRTFLRDRSVVTNAHGNAIFSETFAATDTFISATATDANGNTSEFSMVDTDGDAAADAWETGGIDFNEDGTIDLHLNSNPNHKDIWIEPDAMSGFAPAQVTLNNVITAFGNAPNNLVQNPDGANGITLHATLDETSIAAQDFINDFAEFDTVKAAHFGTAAQRADSNSANILAAKRLIYRYMVFGRQQSDDSSGMGELPDADRQRDPHGRNDFYVTLGHPDWIAYGVSADIQAGTFMHKAGHVLG
;
A
#
# COMPACT_ATOMS: atom_id res chain seq x y z
N MET A 1 -22.80 -46.90 -7.92
CA MET A 1 -23.22 -48.22 -8.46
C MET A 1 -22.13 -49.23 -8.13
N SER A 2 -22.53 -50.40 -7.60
CA SER A 2 -21.83 -51.66 -7.25
C SER A 2 -20.31 -51.79 -7.56
N GLN A 3 -19.46 -52.37 -6.70
CA GLN A 3 -19.47 -53.80 -6.33
C GLN A 3 -18.66 -54.13 -5.04
N SER A 4 -19.03 -55.26 -4.44
CA SER A 4 -18.60 -55.93 -3.20
C SER A 4 -17.13 -56.40 -3.10
N PRO A 5 -16.63 -56.75 -1.89
CA PRO A 5 -15.27 -57.23 -1.65
C PRO A 5 -15.17 -58.77 -1.68
N ARG A 6 -13.98 -59.31 -2.01
CA ARG A 6 -13.61 -60.70 -1.69
C ARG A 6 -12.22 -60.80 -1.04
N PRO A 7 -12.01 -61.77 -0.11
CA PRO A 7 -10.84 -61.83 0.76
C PRO A 7 -9.85 -62.96 0.39
N GLY A 8 -8.64 -62.85 0.94
CA GLY A 8 -7.87 -64.01 1.39
C GLY A 8 -6.72 -64.48 0.50
N ARG A 9 -5.49 -64.29 0.99
CA ARG A 9 -4.40 -65.30 0.83
C ARG A 9 -3.58 -65.36 2.12
N LYS A 10 -3.66 -66.52 2.78
CA LYS A 10 -2.71 -66.98 3.79
C LYS A 10 -1.38 -67.33 3.09
N SER A 11 -0.27 -66.95 3.71
CA SER A 11 1.03 -67.58 3.50
C SER A 11 1.60 -67.97 4.86
N VAL A 12 2.19 -69.16 4.87
CA VAL A 12 2.59 -69.99 6.00
C VAL A 12 4.02 -69.61 6.42
N TYR A 13 4.25 -69.35 7.71
CA TYR A 13 5.57 -69.51 8.31
C TYR A 13 5.46 -70.28 9.64
N GLY A 14 6.34 -71.27 9.75
CA GLY A 14 6.29 -72.34 10.73
C GLY A 14 6.66 -71.92 12.16
N LYS A 15 6.15 -72.73 13.07
CA LYS A 15 6.47 -72.74 14.50
C LYS A 15 7.99 -72.92 14.71
N ARG A 16 8.63 -71.98 15.40
CA ARG A 16 9.79 -72.24 16.26
C ARG A 16 9.40 -71.94 17.70
N HIS A 17 9.78 -72.84 18.60
CA HIS A 17 9.49 -72.81 20.02
C HIS A 17 9.92 -71.49 20.68
N VAL A 18 8.96 -70.85 21.35
CA VAL A 18 9.21 -69.75 22.28
C VAL A 18 9.45 -70.41 23.64
N HIS A 19 10.70 -70.39 24.11
CA HIS A 19 10.95 -70.48 25.55
C HIS A 19 10.46 -69.15 26.15
N ARG A 20 9.38 -69.24 26.91
CA ARG A 20 8.87 -68.18 27.77
C ARG A 20 9.89 -68.00 28.91
N LEU A 21 10.69 -66.94 28.85
CA LEU A 21 11.33 -66.35 30.03
C LEU A 21 10.37 -65.28 30.55
N GLU A 22 9.95 -65.43 31.80
CA GLU A 22 9.22 -64.42 32.58
C GLU A 22 10.09 -63.14 32.68
N PRO A 23 9.52 -61.92 32.64
CA PRO A 23 10.32 -60.72 32.86
C PRO A 23 10.59 -60.54 34.35
N LEU A 24 11.86 -60.68 34.74
CA LEU A 24 12.38 -60.13 35.99
C LEU A 24 12.29 -58.61 35.91
N GLU A 25 11.49 -58.00 36.78
CA GLU A 25 11.48 -56.56 37.02
C GLU A 25 12.82 -56.14 37.66
N HIS A 26 13.85 -55.92 36.83
CA HIS A 26 15.00 -55.11 37.24
C HIS A 26 14.62 -53.63 37.08
N ARG A 27 14.27 -53.00 38.21
CA ARG A 27 14.32 -51.55 38.34
C ARG A 27 15.78 -51.11 38.18
N TRP A 28 16.17 -50.72 36.97
CA TRP A 28 17.49 -50.16 36.70
C TRP A 28 17.63 -48.82 37.44
N LEU A 29 18.51 -48.76 38.45
CA LEU A 29 18.97 -47.50 39.04
C LEU A 29 19.90 -46.81 38.02
N LEU A 30 19.66 -45.52 37.75
CA LEU A 30 20.57 -44.66 36.99
C LEU A 30 21.98 -44.72 37.61
N ALA A 31 22.99 -45.13 36.85
CA ALA A 31 24.36 -45.14 37.34
C ALA A 31 25.01 -43.76 37.18
N ILE A 32 25.68 -43.31 38.25
CA ILE A 32 26.41 -42.05 38.30
C ILE A 32 27.89 -42.32 38.02
N LEU A 33 28.39 -41.78 36.91
CA LEU A 33 29.79 -41.84 36.48
C LEU A 33 30.47 -40.54 36.93
N VAL A 34 31.45 -40.64 37.83
CA VAL A 34 32.15 -39.47 38.38
C VAL A 34 33.36 -39.14 37.51
N VAL A 35 33.54 -37.89 37.13
CA VAL A 35 34.77 -37.35 36.52
C VAL A 35 35.52 -36.56 37.59
N ASN A 36 36.67 -37.06 38.06
CA ASN A 36 37.47 -36.43 39.13
C ASN A 36 38.86 -35.97 38.67
N ASP A 37 39.19 -36.18 37.39
CA ASP A 37 40.44 -35.76 36.78
C ASP A 37 40.16 -34.81 35.59
N PRO A 38 40.70 -33.57 35.57
CA PRO A 38 40.53 -32.65 34.45
C PRO A 38 41.36 -33.01 33.21
N GLY A 39 42.19 -34.05 33.28
CA GLY A 39 42.92 -34.59 32.14
C GLY A 39 42.04 -35.19 31.05
N ASP A 40 42.66 -35.60 29.95
CA ASP A 40 41.99 -36.13 28.75
C ASP A 40 42.58 -37.49 28.29
N ALA A 41 43.17 -38.25 29.22
CA ALA A 41 43.65 -39.59 28.93
C ALA A 41 42.49 -40.59 28.79
N ALA A 42 42.63 -41.55 27.88
CA ALA A 42 41.69 -42.66 27.72
C ALA A 42 41.65 -43.56 28.96
N ASP A 43 40.56 -44.32 29.08
CA ASP A 43 40.47 -45.46 29.99
C ASP A 43 41.59 -46.46 29.66
N PHE A 44 42.36 -46.86 30.67
CA PHE A 44 43.48 -47.76 30.50
C PHE A 44 43.05 -49.15 30.03
N ASN A 45 41.88 -49.62 30.47
CA ASN A 45 41.35 -50.93 30.14
C ASN A 45 39.82 -50.97 30.14
N LEU A 46 39.26 -50.78 28.95
CA LEU A 46 37.82 -50.76 28.68
C LEU A 46 37.02 -52.01 29.13
N PHE A 47 37.68 -53.09 29.55
CA PHE A 47 37.05 -54.38 29.85
C PHE A 47 37.07 -54.78 31.32
N ASP A 48 37.64 -53.99 32.23
CA ASP A 48 37.67 -54.33 33.67
C ASP A 48 36.58 -53.67 34.51
N ASN A 49 35.70 -52.86 33.89
CA ASN A 49 34.57 -52.19 34.52
C ASN A 49 34.99 -51.14 35.58
N ILE A 50 36.28 -50.81 35.65
CA ILE A 50 36.87 -49.71 36.42
C ILE A 50 37.10 -48.56 35.44
N ILE A 51 36.95 -47.31 35.90
CA ILE A 51 37.26 -46.14 35.08
C ILE A 51 38.54 -45.55 35.65
N ASP A 52 39.67 -45.78 35.00
CA ASP A 52 40.96 -45.20 35.38
C ASP A 52 41.86 -44.91 34.17
N ALA A 53 42.43 -43.70 34.14
CA ALA A 53 43.38 -43.32 33.12
C ALA A 53 44.80 -43.88 33.38
N ASN A 54 45.08 -44.34 34.61
CA ASN A 54 46.33 -45.00 34.97
C ASN A 54 46.10 -46.00 36.12
N PRO A 55 46.33 -47.30 35.91
CA PRO A 55 46.06 -48.34 36.91
C PRO A 55 47.08 -48.35 38.05
N ASN A 56 48.19 -47.61 37.91
CA ASN A 56 49.30 -47.63 38.87
C ASN A 56 49.25 -46.49 39.89
N LEU A 57 48.22 -45.64 39.86
CA LEU A 57 48.08 -44.50 40.76
C LEU A 57 46.85 -44.68 41.66
N PRO A 58 46.97 -44.49 42.99
CA PRO A 58 45.84 -44.60 43.90
C PRO A 58 44.86 -43.44 43.65
N GLY A 59 43.60 -43.75 43.29
CA GLY A 59 42.51 -42.76 43.25
C GLY A 59 41.52 -42.80 42.08
N GLU A 60 41.56 -43.80 41.19
CA GLU A 60 40.67 -43.89 40.01
C GLU A 60 40.60 -42.55 39.23
N GLN A 61 41.60 -42.27 38.38
CA GLN A 61 41.63 -41.07 37.55
C GLN A 61 40.59 -41.14 36.46
N ARG A 62 39.40 -40.63 36.75
CA ARG A 62 38.26 -40.67 35.85
C ARG A 62 38.23 -39.37 35.07
N THR A 63 38.85 -39.37 33.89
CA THR A 63 38.73 -38.29 32.90
C THR A 63 37.37 -38.37 32.21
N LEU A 64 36.91 -37.26 31.61
CA LEU A 64 35.68 -37.28 30.82
C LEU A 64 35.77 -38.26 29.64
N ARG A 65 36.93 -38.35 28.99
CA ARG A 65 37.19 -39.31 27.90
C ARG A 65 37.02 -40.76 28.34
N ALA A 66 37.63 -41.14 29.46
CA ALA A 66 37.52 -42.48 30.03
C ALA A 66 36.05 -42.80 30.40
N VAL A 67 35.34 -41.83 31.00
CA VAL A 67 33.91 -41.98 31.32
C VAL A 67 33.05 -42.22 30.09
N ILE A 68 33.25 -41.45 29.01
CA ILE A 68 32.49 -41.63 27.76
C ILE A 68 32.82 -42.99 27.12
N GLN A 69 34.10 -43.35 27.06
CA GLN A 69 34.56 -44.65 26.56
C GLN A 69 33.90 -45.82 27.29
N ASN A 70 33.83 -45.74 28.61
CA ASN A 70 33.24 -46.77 29.46
C ASN A 70 31.70 -46.80 29.33
N HIS A 71 31.03 -45.65 29.17
CA HIS A 71 29.60 -45.56 28.85
C HIS A 71 29.28 -46.22 27.50
N ASN A 72 30.13 -46.03 26.49
CA ASN A 72 29.94 -46.58 25.15
C ASN A 72 30.19 -48.09 25.06
N ASP A 73 30.84 -48.70 26.06
CA ASP A 73 31.04 -50.14 26.05
C ASP A 73 29.68 -50.88 26.12
N ARG A 74 29.62 -52.08 25.52
CA ARG A 74 28.38 -52.85 25.32
C ARG A 74 27.64 -53.20 26.60
N LEU A 75 28.26 -53.02 27.77
CA LEU A 75 27.71 -53.28 29.09
C LEU A 75 27.00 -52.07 29.74
N ARG A 76 27.11 -50.84 29.19
CA ARG A 76 26.69 -49.59 29.87
C ARG A 76 25.94 -48.57 29.00
N ILE A 77 25.32 -48.98 27.89
CA ILE A 77 24.49 -48.09 27.03
C ILE A 77 23.12 -47.69 27.63
N GLU A 78 22.85 -48.09 28.87
CA GLU A 78 21.69 -47.66 29.66
C GLU A 78 21.78 -46.17 30.03
N PRO A 79 20.67 -45.52 30.45
CA PRO A 79 20.71 -44.14 30.93
C PRO A 79 21.72 -43.94 32.07
N ASN A 80 22.74 -43.12 31.82
CA ASN A 80 23.79 -42.79 32.79
C ASN A 80 23.85 -41.28 33.05
N GLN A 81 24.41 -40.90 34.19
CA GLN A 81 24.66 -39.50 34.55
C GLN A 81 26.14 -39.25 34.83
N VAL A 82 26.71 -38.21 34.24
CA VAL A 82 28.07 -37.73 34.51
C VAL A 82 28.02 -36.63 35.56
N HIS A 83 28.78 -36.83 36.63
CA HIS A 83 28.98 -35.85 37.71
C HIS A 83 30.46 -35.47 37.77
N PHE A 84 30.77 -34.18 37.69
CA PHE A 84 32.13 -33.68 37.79
C PHE A 84 32.50 -33.38 39.24
N ALA A 85 33.65 -33.87 39.70
CA ALA A 85 34.23 -33.65 41.01
C ALA A 85 35.63 -33.06 40.86
N LEU A 86 35.74 -31.94 40.13
CA LEU A 86 37.00 -31.35 39.68
C LEU A 86 37.57 -30.26 40.62
N GLY A 87 36.86 -29.93 41.71
CA GLY A 87 37.33 -28.99 42.74
C GLY A 87 36.78 -27.57 42.61
N GLY A 88 37.40 -26.61 43.31
CA GLY A 88 36.97 -25.20 43.31
C GLY A 88 37.53 -24.39 42.12
N GLY A 89 36.84 -23.31 41.73
CA GLY A 89 37.26 -22.43 40.62
C GLY A 89 36.53 -22.71 39.31
N THR A 90 37.22 -22.48 38.18
CA THR A 90 36.74 -22.77 36.82
C THR A 90 37.37 -24.06 36.31
N PRO A 91 36.68 -25.21 36.42
CA PRO A 91 37.23 -26.49 35.98
C PRO A 91 37.29 -26.56 34.45
N THR A 92 38.50 -26.68 33.90
CA THR A 92 38.75 -26.78 32.46
C THR A 92 39.36 -28.12 32.10
N ILE A 93 38.75 -28.81 31.13
CA ILE A 93 39.25 -30.01 30.48
C ILE A 93 39.83 -29.59 29.13
N GLN A 94 41.15 -29.73 28.98
CA GLN A 94 41.86 -29.45 27.72
C GLN A 94 41.80 -30.69 26.83
N VAL A 95 40.84 -30.71 25.90
CA VAL A 95 40.61 -31.85 25.00
C VAL A 95 41.74 -31.92 23.99
N GLY A 96 42.27 -33.13 23.80
CA GLY A 96 43.43 -33.42 22.95
C GLY A 96 44.78 -33.28 23.65
N SER A 97 44.83 -32.86 24.93
CA SER A 97 46.08 -32.71 25.68
C SER A 97 46.91 -34.00 25.84
N SER A 98 46.26 -35.16 25.71
CA SER A 98 46.89 -36.49 25.70
C SER A 98 47.37 -36.94 24.30
N GLY A 99 47.17 -36.12 23.26
CA GLY A 99 47.45 -36.47 21.86
C GLY A 99 46.40 -37.37 21.19
N GLN A 100 45.25 -37.61 21.85
CA GLN A 100 44.20 -38.53 21.38
C GLN A 100 43.13 -37.86 20.50
N GLY A 101 43.26 -36.57 20.22
CA GLY A 101 42.33 -35.83 19.37
C GLY A 101 40.98 -35.52 20.04
N PRO A 102 39.85 -35.47 19.30
CA PRO A 102 38.53 -35.15 19.86
C PRO A 102 38.04 -36.18 20.87
N LEU A 103 37.03 -35.82 21.67
CA LEU A 103 36.36 -36.76 22.57
C LEU A 103 35.66 -37.88 21.76
N PRO A 104 35.53 -39.10 22.31
CA PRO A 104 34.75 -40.16 21.68
C PRO A 104 33.27 -39.78 21.52
N TRP A 105 32.60 -40.31 20.49
CA TRP A 105 31.16 -40.15 20.29
C TRP A 105 30.36 -40.70 21.46
N ILE A 106 29.18 -40.16 21.75
CA ILE A 106 28.27 -40.68 22.77
C ILE A 106 27.21 -41.55 22.09
N LEU A 107 27.25 -42.88 22.31
CA LEU A 107 26.42 -43.86 21.60
C LEU A 107 25.09 -44.20 22.29
N GLY A 108 24.90 -43.83 23.56
CA GLY A 108 23.70 -44.12 24.35
C GLY A 108 23.12 -42.88 25.04
N SER A 109 22.15 -43.09 25.94
CA SER A 109 21.57 -42.02 26.74
C SER A 109 22.52 -41.62 27.87
N LEU A 110 23.08 -40.41 27.75
CA LEU A 110 24.02 -39.87 28.73
C LEU A 110 23.61 -38.45 29.13
N SER A 111 23.41 -38.23 30.42
CA SER A 111 23.22 -36.89 30.96
C SER A 111 24.55 -36.36 31.47
N ILE A 112 25.03 -35.25 30.92
CA ILE A 112 26.26 -34.57 31.35
C ILE A 112 25.87 -33.23 31.96
N ASN A 113 26.16 -33.05 33.25
CA ASN A 113 25.85 -31.80 33.96
C ASN A 113 27.13 -31.10 34.42
N GLY A 114 27.60 -30.14 33.63
CA GLY A 114 28.78 -29.31 33.91
C GLY A 114 28.64 -28.36 35.10
N ASN A 115 27.44 -28.19 35.68
CA ASN A 115 27.28 -27.40 36.91
C ASN A 115 27.77 -28.14 38.16
N THR A 116 28.05 -29.44 38.05
CA THR A 116 28.51 -30.25 39.18
C THR A 116 30.00 -30.07 39.49
N GLY A 117 30.79 -29.54 38.55
CA GLY A 117 32.25 -29.61 38.58
C GLY A 117 32.99 -28.59 39.44
N GLY A 118 32.35 -27.53 39.92
CA GLY A 118 33.03 -26.47 40.67
C GLY A 118 32.18 -25.21 40.88
N ALA A 119 32.85 -24.05 41.03
CA ALA A 119 32.20 -22.77 41.28
C ALA A 119 31.60 -22.13 40.01
N THR A 120 32.08 -22.55 38.84
CA THR A 120 31.55 -22.18 37.53
C THR A 120 31.30 -23.43 36.69
N ARG A 121 30.75 -23.27 35.48
CA ARG A 121 30.51 -24.36 34.51
C ARG A 121 31.81 -25.04 34.11
N VAL A 122 31.78 -26.37 33.96
CA VAL A 122 32.91 -27.12 33.38
C VAL A 122 33.15 -26.71 31.93
N GLN A 123 34.38 -26.32 31.63
CA GLN A 123 34.81 -25.92 30.29
C GLN A 123 35.50 -27.07 29.56
N LEU A 124 35.04 -27.36 28.35
CA LEU A 124 35.74 -28.15 27.34
C LEU A 124 36.47 -27.17 26.41
N ASP A 125 37.79 -27.13 26.51
CA ASP A 125 38.64 -26.32 25.64
C ASP A 125 39.24 -27.21 24.54
N GLY A 126 38.84 -26.93 23.29
CA GLY A 126 39.22 -27.69 22.11
C GLY A 126 40.51 -27.26 21.43
N SER A 127 41.25 -26.30 21.99
CA SER A 127 42.43 -25.71 21.34
C SER A 127 43.55 -26.71 21.01
N LEU A 128 43.57 -27.89 21.65
CA LEU A 128 44.50 -28.98 21.40
C LEU A 128 43.84 -30.23 20.77
N ALA A 129 42.55 -30.19 20.46
CA ALA A 129 41.80 -31.35 19.97
C ALA A 129 42.15 -31.76 18.52
N GLY A 130 42.87 -30.90 17.79
CA GLY A 130 43.33 -31.14 16.43
C GLY A 130 42.37 -30.63 15.35
N ALA A 131 42.76 -30.81 14.08
CA ALA A 131 41.95 -30.42 12.94
C ALA A 131 40.75 -31.37 12.77
N GLY A 132 39.58 -30.84 12.42
CA GLY A 132 38.36 -31.64 12.24
C GLY A 132 37.67 -32.02 13.55
N ALA A 133 38.09 -31.46 14.69
CA ALA A 133 37.58 -31.83 16.00
C ALA A 133 36.33 -31.03 16.35
N SER A 134 35.30 -31.72 16.83
CA SER A 134 34.10 -31.14 17.46
C SER A 134 34.11 -31.41 18.96
N GLY A 135 33.39 -30.59 19.74
CA GLY A 135 33.38 -30.68 21.20
C GLY A 135 32.73 -31.96 21.74
N LEU A 136 31.44 -32.14 21.45
CA LEU A 136 30.70 -33.36 21.77
C LEU A 136 29.93 -33.85 20.55
N GLU A 137 29.93 -35.15 20.32
CA GLU A 137 29.14 -35.78 19.26
C GLU A 137 28.12 -36.75 19.86
N LEU A 138 26.84 -36.39 19.78
CA LEU A 138 25.71 -37.19 20.25
C LEU A 138 25.24 -38.09 19.11
N ARG A 139 25.51 -39.39 19.23
CA ARG A 139 25.22 -40.42 18.23
C ARG A 139 24.18 -41.46 18.68
N GLY A 140 23.65 -41.31 19.89
CA GLY A 140 22.65 -42.17 20.52
C GLY A 140 21.25 -41.54 20.57
N TYR A 141 20.63 -41.53 21.76
CA TYR A 141 19.29 -41.00 21.98
C TYR A 141 19.10 -40.41 23.38
N ASN A 142 18.19 -39.45 23.53
CA ASN A 142 17.74 -38.90 24.82
C ASN A 142 18.89 -38.46 25.77
N SER A 143 20.03 -38.05 25.23
CA SER A 143 21.12 -37.46 26.02
C SER A 143 20.73 -36.04 26.47
N VAL A 144 21.18 -35.65 27.66
CA VAL A 144 20.94 -34.30 28.21
C VAL A 144 22.29 -33.65 28.48
N ILE A 145 22.62 -32.61 27.73
CA ILE A 145 23.84 -31.83 27.92
C ILE A 145 23.47 -30.52 28.59
N GLU A 146 24.03 -30.29 29.78
CA GLU A 146 23.67 -29.16 30.62
C GLU A 146 24.90 -28.52 31.27
N GLY A 147 24.93 -27.19 31.32
CA GLY A 147 25.88 -26.47 32.17
C GLY A 147 27.35 -26.57 31.74
N LEU A 148 27.63 -26.84 30.47
CA LEU A 148 29.00 -26.89 29.92
C LEU A 148 29.36 -25.57 29.22
N VAL A 149 30.66 -25.26 29.22
CA VAL A 149 31.25 -24.28 28.30
C VAL A 149 32.02 -25.06 27.24
N ILE A 150 31.78 -24.85 25.95
CA ILE A 150 32.38 -25.63 24.85
C ILE A 150 32.92 -24.66 23.81
N ASN A 151 34.25 -24.56 23.70
CA ASN A 151 34.88 -23.50 22.92
C ASN A 151 36.21 -23.93 22.29
N ARG A 152 36.67 -23.16 21.29
CA ARG A 152 37.94 -23.34 20.56
C ARG A 152 38.13 -24.68 19.84
N PHE A 153 37.06 -25.39 19.52
CA PHE A 153 37.15 -26.56 18.64
C PHE A 153 37.33 -26.13 17.18
N SER A 154 38.07 -26.89 16.38
CA SER A 154 38.34 -26.51 14.98
C SER A 154 37.13 -26.71 14.04
N GLN A 155 36.14 -27.48 14.46
CA GLN A 155 34.82 -27.59 13.82
C GLN A 155 33.71 -27.13 14.77
N HIS A 156 32.82 -28.02 15.20
CA HIS A 156 31.56 -27.66 15.83
C HIS A 156 31.64 -27.73 17.35
N GLY A 157 30.81 -26.95 18.05
CA GLY A 157 30.66 -27.10 19.50
C GLY A 157 30.03 -28.45 19.85
N ILE A 158 28.81 -28.68 19.39
CA ILE A 158 28.08 -29.95 19.56
C ILE A 158 27.56 -30.43 18.20
N VAL A 159 27.75 -31.71 17.91
CA VAL A 159 27.14 -32.40 16.76
C VAL A 159 26.09 -33.38 17.26
N ILE A 160 24.91 -33.36 16.66
CA ILE A 160 23.85 -34.35 16.83
C ILE A 160 23.71 -35.09 15.49
N GLY A 161 23.94 -36.39 15.46
CA GLY A 161 23.83 -37.20 14.25
C GLY A 161 23.86 -38.69 14.58
N GLY A 162 24.09 -39.60 13.61
CA GLY A 162 24.20 -41.04 13.92
C GLY A 162 23.93 -41.96 12.72
N THR A 163 24.56 -43.15 12.69
CA THR A 163 24.43 -44.12 11.59
C THR A 163 23.20 -45.04 11.71
N PRO A 164 22.71 -45.64 10.61
CA PRO A 164 21.40 -46.29 10.54
C PRO A 164 21.13 -47.53 11.45
N PRO A 165 19.86 -47.81 11.80
CA PRO A 165 18.72 -46.95 11.46
C PRO A 165 18.87 -45.62 12.21
N PRO A 166 18.60 -44.47 11.57
CA PRO A 166 18.61 -43.22 12.30
C PRO A 166 17.59 -43.36 13.44
N GLY A 167 18.02 -43.19 14.68
CA GLY A 167 17.16 -43.35 15.84
C GLY A 167 17.99 -43.17 17.10
N GLU A 168 17.65 -42.26 18.01
CA GLU A 168 16.27 -41.91 18.38
C GLU A 168 16.08 -40.41 18.65
N GLY A 169 17.07 -39.58 18.33
CA GLY A 169 17.01 -38.13 18.56
C GLY A 169 16.63 -37.82 20.01
N GLY A 170 15.81 -36.79 20.24
CA GLY A 170 15.31 -36.51 21.59
C GLY A 170 16.35 -35.91 22.54
N HIS A 171 17.50 -35.47 22.03
CA HIS A 171 18.54 -34.87 22.86
C HIS A 171 18.09 -33.50 23.38
N THR A 172 18.52 -33.16 24.59
CA THR A 172 18.30 -31.83 25.17
C THR A 172 19.64 -31.16 25.45
N ILE A 173 19.84 -29.96 24.90
CA ILE A 173 21.01 -29.12 25.17
C ILE A 173 20.51 -27.84 25.83
N ARG A 174 20.90 -27.57 27.08
CA ARG A 174 20.38 -26.42 27.84
C ARG A 174 21.43 -25.84 28.78
N ASN A 175 21.36 -24.54 29.09
CA ASN A 175 22.30 -23.88 30.01
C ASN A 175 23.79 -24.07 29.62
N CYS A 176 24.09 -24.25 28.33
CA CYS A 176 25.45 -24.40 27.81
C CYS A 176 25.92 -23.10 27.17
N TYR A 177 27.22 -22.79 27.30
CA TYR A 177 27.89 -21.67 26.65
C TYR A 177 28.79 -22.22 25.55
N ILE A 178 28.40 -22.01 24.29
CA ILE A 178 28.99 -22.65 23.12
C ILE A 178 29.61 -21.56 22.23
N GLY A 179 30.94 -21.59 22.14
CA GLY A 179 31.74 -20.59 21.42
C GLY A 179 32.12 -19.36 22.26
N THR A 180 31.86 -19.38 23.56
CA THR A 180 32.19 -18.26 24.47
C THR A 180 33.02 -18.72 25.66
N ASP A 181 33.50 -17.76 26.46
CA ASP A 181 34.11 -18.04 27.76
C ASP A 181 33.09 -18.44 28.83
N VAL A 182 33.58 -18.75 30.04
CA VAL A 182 32.73 -19.21 31.15
C VAL A 182 31.77 -18.13 31.67
N THR A 183 32.03 -16.85 31.37
CA THR A 183 31.11 -15.74 31.66
C THR A 183 30.07 -15.54 30.57
N GLY A 184 30.32 -16.05 29.36
CA GLY A 184 29.46 -15.88 28.19
C GLY A 184 29.55 -14.48 27.60
N THR A 185 30.66 -13.77 27.82
CA THR A 185 30.85 -12.37 27.37
C THR A 185 32.03 -12.20 26.42
N LEU A 186 32.94 -13.19 26.34
CA LEU A 186 34.08 -13.16 25.43
C LEU A 186 33.92 -14.23 24.35
N ASP A 187 34.22 -13.84 23.11
CA ASP A 187 34.26 -14.72 21.95
C ASP A 187 35.48 -15.64 22.05
N LEU A 188 35.22 -16.94 22.10
CA LEU A 188 36.21 -18.02 22.05
C LEU A 188 35.73 -19.10 21.06
N GLY A 189 35.14 -18.65 19.95
CA GLY A 189 34.42 -19.43 18.96
C GLY A 189 34.96 -20.81 18.63
N ASN A 190 34.04 -21.71 18.28
CA ASN A 190 34.40 -22.91 17.53
C ASN A 190 34.54 -22.54 16.03
N GLY A 191 35.36 -23.26 15.27
CA GLY A 191 35.66 -22.94 13.87
C GLY A 191 34.50 -23.14 12.88
N GLY A 192 33.48 -23.92 13.25
CA GLY A 192 32.26 -24.17 12.49
C GLY A 192 31.01 -23.74 13.28
N HIS A 193 29.90 -24.47 13.14
CA HIS A 193 28.65 -24.21 13.86
C HIS A 193 28.74 -24.39 15.38
N GLY A 194 27.95 -23.62 16.14
CA GLY A 194 27.78 -23.86 17.57
C GLY A 194 27.14 -25.23 17.84
N VAL A 195 25.96 -25.47 17.27
CA VAL A 195 25.28 -26.78 17.28
C VAL A 195 24.94 -27.20 15.85
N LEU A 196 25.44 -28.36 15.42
CA LEU A 196 25.09 -29.00 14.15
C LEU A 196 24.13 -30.17 14.40
N ILE A 197 22.99 -30.19 13.73
CA ILE A 197 22.08 -31.33 13.66
C ILE A 197 22.17 -31.92 12.25
N GLU A 198 22.86 -33.06 12.14
CA GLU A 198 23.04 -33.78 10.89
C GLU A 198 21.76 -34.53 10.49
N SER A 199 21.53 -34.57 9.18
CA SER A 199 20.44 -35.32 8.54
C SER A 199 19.09 -35.13 9.23
N ALA A 200 18.81 -33.89 9.65
CA ALA A 200 17.59 -33.47 10.34
C ALA A 200 17.12 -34.45 11.43
N THR A 201 18.07 -34.99 12.21
CA THR A 201 17.79 -35.88 13.34
C THR A 201 16.65 -35.28 14.17
N PRO A 202 15.52 -35.99 14.39
CA PRO A 202 14.29 -35.37 14.87
C PRO A 202 14.21 -35.24 16.40
N GLY A 203 13.29 -34.41 16.88
CA GLY A 203 12.87 -34.36 18.28
C GLY A 203 13.87 -33.76 19.27
N ASN A 204 14.93 -33.09 18.83
CA ASN A 204 15.90 -32.48 19.73
C ASN A 204 15.40 -31.14 20.27
N THR A 205 15.79 -30.81 21.49
CA THR A 205 15.53 -29.53 22.16
C THR A 205 16.84 -28.79 22.40
N ILE A 206 16.97 -27.62 21.79
CA ILE A 206 18.05 -26.67 22.04
C ILE A 206 17.47 -25.52 22.86
N GLY A 207 17.79 -25.52 24.15
CA GLY A 207 17.38 -24.54 25.14
C GLY A 207 16.23 -25.05 26.02
N GLY A 208 15.32 -24.15 26.35
CA GLY A 208 14.23 -24.36 27.29
C GLY A 208 13.55 -23.04 27.63
N PRO A 209 12.54 -23.00 28.53
CA PRO A 209 11.94 -21.73 28.95
C PRO A 209 13.01 -20.77 29.46
N ARG A 210 13.09 -19.56 28.87
CA ARG A 210 14.21 -18.63 29.08
C ARG A 210 14.44 -18.39 30.56
N SER A 211 15.61 -18.79 31.03
CA SER A 211 16.05 -18.71 32.41
C SER A 211 17.53 -19.06 32.48
N PRO A 212 18.28 -18.60 33.49
CA PRO A 212 19.68 -19.00 33.66
C PRO A 212 19.89 -20.52 33.72
N GLN A 213 18.86 -21.29 34.07
CA GLN A 213 18.90 -22.76 34.18
C GLN A 213 18.62 -23.50 32.86
N ASN A 214 18.16 -22.80 31.81
CA ASN A 214 17.77 -23.43 30.55
C ASN A 214 18.40 -22.77 29.31
N SER A 215 18.71 -21.47 29.37
CA SER A 215 19.18 -20.70 28.22
C SER A 215 20.60 -21.05 27.83
N ASN A 216 20.80 -21.49 26.59
CA ASN A 216 22.14 -21.58 26.02
C ASN A 216 22.61 -20.20 25.55
N VAL A 217 23.93 -20.00 25.52
CA VAL A 217 24.60 -18.91 24.79
C VAL A 217 25.35 -19.57 23.64
N ILE A 218 25.01 -19.23 22.41
CA ILE A 218 25.55 -19.86 21.20
C ILE A 218 26.06 -18.75 20.29
N SER A 219 27.32 -18.40 20.46
CA SER A 219 27.86 -17.10 20.03
C SER A 219 29.36 -17.23 19.71
N GLY A 220 29.89 -16.34 18.88
CA GLY A 220 31.30 -16.33 18.45
C GLY A 220 31.71 -17.45 17.50
N ASN A 221 30.81 -18.34 17.07
CA ASN A 221 31.17 -19.49 16.25
C ASN A 221 31.43 -19.09 14.78
N GLY A 222 32.36 -19.78 14.11
CA GLY A 222 32.79 -19.52 12.73
C GLY A 222 31.76 -19.89 11.64
N GLY A 223 30.69 -20.60 12.00
CA GLY A 223 29.52 -20.88 11.16
C GLY A 223 28.23 -20.36 11.78
N ASP A 224 27.10 -21.02 11.50
CA ASP A 224 25.83 -20.70 12.16
C ASP A 224 25.82 -21.00 13.67
N GLY A 225 24.99 -20.29 14.44
CA GLY A 225 24.72 -20.63 15.83
C GLY A 225 24.15 -22.05 15.96
N VAL A 226 23.00 -22.28 15.32
CA VAL A 226 22.38 -23.62 15.20
C VAL A 226 22.13 -23.95 13.74
N HIS A 227 22.70 -25.05 13.26
CA HIS A 227 22.53 -25.54 11.88
C HIS A 227 21.79 -26.87 11.87
N ILE A 228 20.65 -26.94 11.19
CA ILE A 228 19.91 -28.18 10.94
C ILE A 228 20.04 -28.52 9.47
N GLN A 229 20.87 -29.52 9.18
CA GLN A 229 21.09 -30.01 7.84
C GLN A 229 19.87 -30.81 7.38
N ALA A 230 19.44 -30.63 6.13
CA ALA A 230 18.39 -31.43 5.52
C ALA A 230 18.75 -32.94 5.50
N LEU A 231 17.73 -33.80 5.40
CA LEU A 231 17.96 -35.23 5.18
C LEU A 231 18.74 -35.44 3.88
N ASP A 232 19.76 -36.29 3.95
CA ASP A 232 20.44 -36.79 2.75
C ASP A 232 19.63 -37.96 2.17
N SER A 233 19.45 -37.94 0.84
CA SER A 233 18.85 -38.98 0.00
C SER A 233 19.42 -40.40 0.20
N SER A 234 20.61 -40.54 0.78
CA SER A 234 21.21 -41.84 1.11
C SER A 234 20.60 -42.52 2.35
N PHE A 235 19.75 -41.82 3.12
CA PHE A 235 19.16 -42.31 4.38
C PHE A 235 17.76 -42.93 4.19
N ARG A 236 17.43 -43.94 5.02
CA ARG A 236 16.10 -44.58 5.04
C ARG A 236 15.01 -43.57 5.47
N PRO A 237 13.76 -43.71 4.98
CA PRO A 237 12.68 -42.78 5.32
C PRO A 237 12.38 -42.75 6.83
N LEU A 238 12.27 -41.54 7.38
CA LEU A 238 11.80 -41.27 8.74
C LEU A 238 10.37 -41.80 8.95
N PRO A 239 9.91 -42.02 10.21
CA PRO A 239 8.53 -42.39 10.49
C PRO A 239 7.54 -41.37 9.89
N PRO A 240 6.27 -41.74 9.65
CA PRO A 240 5.30 -40.89 8.96
C PRO A 240 4.90 -39.59 9.69
N ASN A 241 5.49 -39.23 10.83
CA ASN A 241 5.33 -37.94 11.53
C ASN A 241 6.48 -37.81 12.55
N PRO A 242 7.70 -37.51 12.09
CA PRO A 242 8.84 -37.35 12.99
C PRO A 242 8.65 -36.11 13.89
N PRO A 243 9.05 -36.16 15.16
CA PRO A 243 8.96 -35.01 16.06
C PRO A 243 9.83 -33.85 15.57
N ARG A 244 9.37 -32.62 15.81
CA ARG A 244 10.08 -31.40 15.40
C ARG A 244 11.31 -31.17 16.27
N ASN A 245 12.37 -30.63 15.70
CA ASN A 245 13.43 -29.99 16.49
C ASN A 245 12.89 -28.67 17.06
N ALA A 246 13.16 -28.40 18.33
CA ALA A 246 12.71 -27.21 19.04
C ALA A 246 13.91 -26.38 19.49
N ILE A 247 13.98 -25.12 19.07
CA ILE A 247 15.04 -24.17 19.43
C ILE A 247 14.35 -23.01 20.13
N TYR A 248 14.46 -22.88 21.45
CA TYR A 248 13.80 -21.80 22.19
C TYR A 248 14.53 -21.40 23.48
N GLY A 249 14.37 -20.15 23.89
CA GLY A 249 15.00 -19.58 25.08
C GLY A 249 16.52 -19.43 25.01
N ASN A 250 17.11 -19.45 23.82
CA ASN A 250 18.57 -19.30 23.64
C ASN A 250 18.97 -17.83 23.40
N TYR A 251 20.21 -17.51 23.72
CA TYR A 251 20.93 -16.31 23.27
C TYR A 251 21.87 -16.72 22.13
N ILE A 252 21.59 -16.27 20.91
CA ILE A 252 22.31 -16.67 19.70
C ILE A 252 22.91 -15.43 19.04
N GLY A 253 24.24 -15.35 19.05
CA GLY A 253 25.00 -14.20 18.54
C GLY A 253 25.07 -13.01 19.51
N THR A 254 24.64 -13.19 20.76
CA THR A 254 24.77 -12.20 21.84
C THR A 254 25.57 -12.74 23.01
N ASP A 255 25.95 -11.87 23.93
CA ASP A 255 26.43 -12.28 25.24
C ASP A 255 25.33 -12.98 26.07
N ALA A 256 25.72 -13.50 27.24
CA ALA A 256 24.82 -14.19 28.18
C ALA A 256 23.70 -13.30 28.75
N THR A 257 23.82 -11.97 28.65
CA THR A 257 22.76 -11.04 29.04
C THR A 257 21.81 -10.73 27.90
N GLY A 258 22.19 -11.01 26.65
CA GLY A 258 21.42 -10.63 25.47
C GLY A 258 21.43 -9.12 25.20
N THR A 259 22.41 -8.39 25.70
CA THR A 259 22.52 -6.92 25.52
C THR A 259 23.74 -6.50 24.73
N ALA A 260 24.75 -7.37 24.59
CA ALA A 260 25.95 -7.10 23.82
C ALA A 260 26.09 -8.07 22.63
N ALA A 261 26.62 -7.55 21.53
CA ALA A 261 26.89 -8.32 20.32
C ALA A 261 28.03 -9.31 20.54
N LEU A 262 27.82 -10.56 20.13
CA LEU A 262 28.83 -11.63 20.13
C LEU A 262 28.53 -12.59 18.96
N GLY A 263 28.35 -12.00 17.79
CA GLY A 263 27.80 -12.64 16.61
C GLY A 263 28.50 -13.92 16.20
N ASN A 264 27.74 -14.85 15.61
CA ASN A 264 28.34 -15.92 14.82
C ASN A 264 28.66 -15.42 13.41
N ASP A 265 29.62 -16.04 12.74
CA ASP A 265 30.08 -15.66 11.40
C ASP A 265 29.11 -16.10 10.28
N GLY A 266 28.18 -17.01 10.58
CA GLY A 266 27.06 -17.41 9.72
C GLY A 266 25.72 -16.82 10.15
N HIS A 267 24.65 -17.60 9.97
CA HIS A 267 23.30 -17.30 10.42
C HIS A 267 23.14 -17.54 11.93
N GLY A 268 22.12 -16.95 12.55
CA GLY A 268 21.75 -17.34 13.91
C GLY A 268 21.24 -18.78 13.95
N VAL A 269 20.20 -19.06 13.16
CA VAL A 269 19.65 -20.41 12.97
C VAL A 269 19.49 -20.69 11.48
N PHE A 270 20.02 -21.83 11.02
CA PHE A 270 19.82 -22.34 9.66
C PHE A 270 19.05 -23.65 9.69
N VAL A 271 18.05 -23.80 8.83
CA VAL A 271 17.29 -25.04 8.63
C VAL A 271 17.20 -25.32 7.13
N GLY A 272 17.84 -26.38 6.65
CA GLY A 272 17.75 -26.75 5.23
C GLY A 272 19.01 -27.38 4.65
N GLY A 273 19.16 -27.31 3.33
CA GLY A 273 20.35 -27.76 2.61
C GLY A 273 20.42 -27.21 1.19
N ASP A 274 21.60 -27.25 0.58
CA ASP A 274 21.92 -26.66 -0.74
C ASP A 274 21.48 -27.52 -1.93
N GLN A 275 21.03 -28.76 -1.68
CA GLN A 275 20.76 -29.71 -2.75
C GLN A 275 19.35 -29.55 -3.32
N ALA A 276 19.32 -29.33 -4.63
CA ALA A 276 18.16 -29.29 -5.48
C ALA A 276 17.27 -30.54 -5.27
N PHE A 277 16.00 -30.32 -4.92
CA PHE A 277 14.89 -31.26 -5.18
C PHE A 277 15.02 -32.73 -4.69
N SER A 278 15.42 -33.00 -3.44
CA SER A 278 15.11 -34.31 -2.83
C SER A 278 13.96 -34.18 -1.82
N THR A 279 12.82 -34.76 -2.18
CA THR A 279 11.46 -34.33 -1.84
C THR A 279 10.78 -35.10 -0.71
N GLU A 280 11.43 -36.00 0.01
CA GLU A 280 10.72 -36.81 1.02
C GLU A 280 11.50 -36.99 2.32
N GLY A 281 11.25 -36.12 3.31
CA GLY A 281 11.39 -36.54 4.71
C GLY A 281 11.75 -35.48 5.75
N THR A 282 12.34 -34.32 5.40
CA THR A 282 12.90 -33.40 6.42
C THR A 282 11.77 -32.89 7.34
N PRO A 283 11.80 -33.17 8.66
CA PRO A 283 10.83 -32.63 9.61
C PRO A 283 10.99 -31.11 9.70
N GLY A 284 9.87 -30.38 9.73
CA GLY A 284 9.94 -28.95 10.04
C GLY A 284 10.34 -28.71 11.50
N SER A 285 10.98 -27.58 11.77
CA SER A 285 11.44 -27.18 13.09
C SER A 285 10.56 -26.11 13.74
N THR A 286 10.64 -25.99 15.06
CA THR A 286 10.04 -24.91 15.85
C THR A 286 11.16 -24.03 16.39
N ILE A 287 11.13 -22.74 16.05
CA ILE A 287 12.09 -21.74 16.46
C ILE A 287 11.32 -20.71 17.29
N GLY A 288 11.56 -20.75 18.60
CA GLY A 288 10.90 -19.95 19.62
C GLY A 288 9.74 -20.68 20.30
N ALA A 289 8.97 -19.95 21.09
CA ALA A 289 7.95 -20.50 21.98
C ALA A 289 6.75 -19.53 22.11
N ASN A 290 5.60 -20.06 22.53
CA ASN A 290 4.39 -19.26 22.80
C ASN A 290 4.30 -18.76 24.26
N LEU A 291 5.24 -19.18 25.12
CA LEU A 291 5.29 -18.77 26.52
C LEU A 291 6.00 -17.42 26.63
N PHE A 292 5.46 -16.50 27.43
CA PHE A 292 6.04 -15.17 27.64
C PHE A 292 7.52 -15.25 28.02
N ALA A 293 8.33 -14.46 27.31
CA ALA A 293 9.78 -14.37 27.43
C ALA A 293 10.55 -15.65 27.09
N ALA A 294 9.91 -16.70 26.54
CA ALA A 294 10.56 -17.98 26.25
C ALA A 294 11.15 -18.10 24.82
N GLY A 295 11.02 -17.08 23.98
CA GLY A 295 11.64 -17.07 22.65
C GLY A 295 13.16 -17.00 22.66
N ASN A 296 13.77 -17.08 21.47
CA ASN A 296 15.21 -16.85 21.33
C ASN A 296 15.52 -15.36 21.21
N ILE A 297 16.74 -14.96 21.58
CA ILE A 297 17.40 -13.74 21.11
C ILE A 297 18.34 -14.17 19.98
N ILE A 298 18.15 -13.63 18.78
CA ILE A 298 18.91 -14.01 17.58
C ILE A 298 19.40 -12.75 16.89
N SER A 299 20.62 -12.34 17.22
CA SER A 299 21.09 -10.97 16.99
C SER A 299 22.59 -10.94 16.70
N ALA A 300 23.08 -9.87 16.08
CA ALA A 300 24.48 -9.63 15.72
C ALA A 300 25.19 -10.70 14.85
N ASN A 301 24.48 -11.66 14.27
CA ASN A 301 25.07 -12.64 13.37
C ASN A 301 25.43 -11.99 12.01
N ARG A 302 26.49 -12.46 11.34
CA ARG A 302 26.91 -11.92 10.03
C ARG A 302 26.00 -12.34 8.86
N GLY A 303 25.20 -13.40 9.03
CA GLY A 303 24.17 -13.83 8.09
C GLY A 303 22.77 -13.30 8.46
N ASP A 304 21.74 -13.97 7.93
CA ASP A 304 20.36 -13.81 8.41
C ASP A 304 20.21 -14.25 9.88
N GLY A 305 19.27 -13.68 10.62
CA GLY A 305 18.91 -14.19 11.94
C GLY A 305 18.42 -15.63 11.87
N VAL A 306 17.39 -15.88 11.07
CA VAL A 306 16.88 -17.23 10.77
C VAL A 306 16.80 -17.47 9.27
N ARG A 307 17.45 -18.52 8.77
CA ARG A 307 17.37 -18.96 7.39
C ARG A 307 16.71 -20.32 7.26
N ILE A 308 15.71 -20.41 6.39
CA ILE A 308 15.00 -21.65 6.08
C ILE A 308 15.06 -21.88 4.57
N GLN A 309 15.61 -23.02 4.16
CA GLN A 309 15.88 -23.32 2.75
C GLN A 309 15.37 -24.71 2.36
N GLY A 310 14.56 -24.76 1.30
CA GLY A 310 14.06 -26.01 0.72
C GLY A 310 12.75 -26.54 1.30
N TYR A 311 12.44 -27.80 0.97
CA TYR A 311 11.16 -28.44 1.25
C TYR A 311 11.15 -29.24 2.57
N PHE A 312 10.03 -29.15 3.28
CA PHE A 312 9.83 -29.84 4.56
C PHE A 312 8.52 -30.62 4.54
N ARG A 313 8.51 -31.76 5.23
CA ARG A 313 7.32 -32.61 5.35
C ARG A 313 6.25 -31.98 6.23
N THR A 314 6.66 -31.14 7.18
CA THR A 314 5.78 -30.36 8.05
C THR A 314 6.23 -28.90 8.07
N PRO A 315 5.31 -27.93 8.20
CA PRO A 315 5.61 -26.49 8.24
C PRO A 315 6.71 -26.11 9.22
N ASN A 316 7.68 -25.25 8.92
CA ASN A 316 8.50 -24.66 9.99
C ASN A 316 7.70 -23.58 10.72
N HIS A 317 7.89 -23.48 12.03
CA HIS A 317 7.22 -22.52 12.88
C HIS A 317 8.26 -21.60 13.51
N VAL A 318 8.17 -20.29 13.27
CA VAL A 318 9.05 -19.28 13.89
C VAL A 318 8.19 -18.31 14.66
N HIS A 319 8.18 -18.32 16.00
CA HIS A 319 7.29 -17.47 16.79
C HIS A 319 7.87 -17.08 18.16
N GLY A 320 7.50 -15.90 18.66
CA GLY A 320 7.92 -15.38 19.97
C GLY A 320 9.39 -14.98 20.06
N ASN A 321 10.14 -14.89 18.95
CA ASN A 321 11.57 -14.57 18.98
C ASN A 321 11.83 -13.05 18.96
N ARG A 322 12.99 -12.63 19.47
CA ARG A 322 13.55 -11.30 19.24
C ARG A 322 14.73 -11.46 18.29
N ILE A 323 14.62 -10.90 17.10
CA ILE A 323 15.54 -11.12 15.99
C ILE A 323 16.07 -9.76 15.54
N GLY A 324 17.37 -9.52 15.77
CA GLY A 324 18.05 -8.25 15.52
C GLY A 324 17.83 -7.19 16.60
N THR A 325 17.28 -7.56 17.76
CA THR A 325 17.16 -6.67 18.92
C THR A 325 17.82 -7.29 20.15
N ASP A 326 18.03 -6.47 21.17
CA ASP A 326 18.46 -6.92 22.48
C ASP A 326 17.37 -7.75 23.20
N GLN A 327 17.70 -8.25 24.40
CA GLN A 327 16.76 -9.05 25.19
C GLN A 327 15.48 -8.30 25.55
N THR A 328 15.50 -6.97 25.65
CA THR A 328 14.30 -6.17 25.95
C THR A 328 13.40 -6.02 24.74
N GLY A 329 13.95 -6.16 23.52
CA GLY A 329 13.26 -5.94 22.26
C GLY A 329 13.07 -4.44 21.98
N THR A 330 13.87 -3.57 22.61
CA THR A 330 13.76 -2.11 22.50
C THR A 330 15.04 -1.46 21.99
N LEU A 331 16.15 -2.19 21.92
CA LEU A 331 17.41 -1.70 21.38
C LEU A 331 17.85 -2.53 20.17
N ASP A 332 18.47 -1.86 19.21
CA ASP A 332 19.04 -2.46 18.02
C ASP A 332 20.26 -3.34 18.37
N LEU A 333 20.24 -4.58 17.89
CA LEU A 333 21.37 -5.50 17.90
C LEU A 333 21.36 -6.34 16.61
N GLY A 334 21.12 -5.67 15.49
CA GLY A 334 20.84 -6.26 14.18
C GLY A 334 21.74 -7.39 13.72
N ASN A 335 21.16 -8.36 13.01
CA ASN A 335 21.94 -9.25 12.15
C ASN A 335 22.38 -8.49 10.89
N ALA A 336 23.49 -8.87 10.26
CA ALA A 336 24.03 -8.12 9.12
C ALA A 336 23.23 -8.31 7.81
N GLN A 337 22.37 -9.34 7.71
CA GLN A 337 21.46 -9.56 6.58
C GLN A 337 19.99 -9.46 7.04
N ASN A 338 19.09 -10.33 6.56
CA ASN A 338 17.68 -10.25 6.89
C ASN A 338 17.42 -10.76 8.31
N GLY A 339 16.31 -10.36 8.94
CA GLY A 339 15.88 -10.99 10.19
C GLY A 339 15.53 -12.46 9.96
N ILE A 340 14.64 -12.72 9.00
CA ILE A 340 14.25 -14.07 8.57
C ILE A 340 14.33 -14.16 7.05
N SER A 341 14.81 -15.29 6.51
CA SER A 341 14.91 -15.56 5.09
C SER A 341 14.35 -16.94 4.74
N LEU A 342 13.32 -16.98 3.88
CA LEU A 342 12.72 -18.21 3.35
C LEU A 342 13.12 -18.35 1.88
N LEU A 343 14.04 -19.27 1.56
CA LEU A 343 14.46 -19.53 0.19
C LEU A 343 13.87 -20.85 -0.31
N ASN A 344 13.03 -20.78 -1.36
CA ASN A 344 12.38 -21.93 -1.98
C ASN A 344 11.73 -22.85 -0.94
N SER A 345 11.13 -22.26 0.10
CA SER A 345 10.58 -22.99 1.23
C SER A 345 9.09 -22.73 1.40
N PRO A 346 8.24 -23.72 1.12
CA PRO A 346 6.80 -23.57 1.22
C PRO A 346 6.26 -23.84 2.62
N ASN A 347 5.03 -23.37 2.86
CA ASN A 347 4.19 -23.69 4.01
C ASN A 347 4.80 -23.37 5.37
N ASN A 348 5.64 -22.35 5.48
CA ASN A 348 6.18 -21.90 6.76
C ASN A 348 5.21 -20.95 7.46
N ARG A 349 5.25 -20.97 8.79
CA ARG A 349 4.45 -20.11 9.66
C ARG A 349 5.37 -19.20 10.46
N ILE A 350 5.27 -17.90 10.23
CA ILE A 350 6.02 -16.85 10.92
C ILE A 350 5.06 -16.09 11.83
N GLY A 351 5.24 -16.31 13.13
CA GLY A 351 4.43 -15.80 14.23
C GLY A 351 3.31 -16.76 14.63
N ASN A 352 2.52 -16.35 15.62
CA ASN A 352 1.48 -17.15 16.23
C ASN A 352 0.17 -16.35 16.30
N ASP A 353 -0.93 -17.08 16.39
CA ASP A 353 -2.27 -16.55 16.69
C ASP A 353 -2.99 -17.41 17.71
N GLU A 354 -2.32 -18.46 18.20
CA GLU A 354 -2.78 -19.25 19.32
C GLU A 354 -2.75 -18.34 20.53
N VAL A 355 -3.92 -18.09 21.11
CA VAL A 355 -4.07 -17.37 22.38
C VAL A 355 -4.16 -18.44 23.46
N PRO A 356 -3.09 -18.70 24.24
CA PRO A 356 -3.23 -19.49 25.46
C PRO A 356 -4.26 -18.80 26.38
N PRO A 357 -5.05 -19.56 27.15
CA PRO A 357 -6.07 -18.99 28.04
C PRO A 357 -5.51 -18.09 29.16
N THR A 358 -4.19 -17.96 29.27
CA THR A 358 -3.49 -17.31 30.37
C THR A 358 -2.67 -16.08 29.98
N TYR A 359 -2.25 -15.92 28.72
CA TYR A 359 -1.42 -14.77 28.27
C TYR A 359 -1.63 -14.47 26.77
N ALA A 360 -1.38 -13.24 26.34
CA ALA A 360 -1.35 -12.90 24.92
C ALA A 360 -0.17 -13.61 24.22
N PRO A 361 -0.34 -14.07 22.97
CA PRO A 361 0.76 -14.64 22.18
C PRO A 361 1.93 -13.66 22.07
N GLU A 362 3.16 -14.10 22.34
CA GLU A 362 4.35 -13.27 22.15
C GLU A 362 4.66 -13.14 20.64
N PRO A 363 4.79 -11.92 20.09
CA PRO A 363 5.10 -11.71 18.69
C PRO A 363 6.55 -12.10 18.40
N ASN A 364 6.88 -12.40 17.14
CA ASN A 364 8.27 -12.17 16.73
C ASN A 364 8.51 -10.65 16.66
N VAL A 365 9.58 -10.17 17.26
CA VAL A 365 10.14 -8.83 17.01
C VAL A 365 11.28 -9.00 16.02
N ILE A 366 11.13 -8.47 14.82
CA ILE A 366 12.06 -8.64 13.69
C ILE A 366 12.51 -7.26 13.22
N SER A 367 13.57 -6.75 13.82
CA SER A 367 13.92 -5.33 13.78
C SER A 367 15.43 -5.14 13.88
N GLY A 368 15.96 -3.98 13.46
CA GLY A 368 17.40 -3.66 13.52
C GLY A 368 18.28 -4.36 12.49
N ASN A 369 17.73 -5.22 11.63
CA ASN A 369 18.55 -6.04 10.74
C ASN A 369 19.08 -5.24 9.52
N GLY A 370 20.29 -5.56 9.05
CA GLY A 370 20.97 -4.90 7.93
C GLY A 370 20.36 -5.18 6.54
N GLY A 371 19.39 -6.08 6.46
CA GLY A 371 18.56 -6.36 5.27
C GLY A 371 17.07 -6.10 5.54
N SER A 372 16.20 -6.89 4.90
CA SER A 372 14.76 -6.84 5.19
C SER A 372 14.44 -7.53 6.52
N GLY A 373 13.34 -7.16 7.16
CA GLY A 373 12.86 -7.90 8.34
C GLY A 373 12.61 -9.37 8.00
N LEU A 374 11.79 -9.62 6.98
CA LEU A 374 11.53 -10.95 6.44
C LEU A 374 11.62 -10.96 4.91
N ARG A 375 12.45 -11.84 4.35
CA ARG A 375 12.56 -12.11 2.91
C ARG A 375 11.96 -13.47 2.57
N ILE A 376 11.14 -13.54 1.52
CA ILE A 376 10.55 -14.76 0.95
C ILE A 376 10.91 -14.79 -0.52
N ASP A 377 11.66 -15.81 -0.93
CA ASP A 377 12.34 -15.81 -2.22
C ASP A 377 12.22 -17.17 -2.93
N GLY A 378 11.95 -17.13 -4.22
CA GLY A 378 11.91 -18.28 -5.12
C GLY A 378 10.52 -18.85 -5.36
N VAL A 379 10.30 -19.37 -6.57
CA VAL A 379 9.02 -19.87 -7.10
C VAL A 379 8.38 -20.96 -6.23
N ASN A 380 9.18 -21.64 -5.42
CA ASN A 380 8.75 -22.71 -4.54
C ASN A 380 8.40 -22.24 -3.12
N ALA A 381 8.65 -20.98 -2.78
CA ALA A 381 8.31 -20.40 -1.48
C ALA A 381 6.81 -20.05 -1.40
N THR A 382 5.96 -21.08 -1.49
CA THR A 382 4.51 -20.95 -1.60
C THR A 382 3.77 -21.25 -0.29
N GLY A 383 2.58 -20.70 -0.08
CA GLY A 383 1.74 -21.07 1.06
C GLY A 383 2.27 -20.60 2.43
N ASN A 384 3.18 -19.63 2.45
CA ASN A 384 3.75 -19.09 3.68
C ASN A 384 2.74 -18.18 4.41
N THR A 385 2.73 -18.19 5.73
CA THR A 385 1.80 -17.39 6.56
C THR A 385 2.56 -16.55 7.57
N LEU A 386 2.32 -15.24 7.59
CA LEU A 386 2.93 -14.26 8.47
C LEU A 386 1.84 -13.64 9.34
N ILE A 387 1.83 -13.88 10.64
CA ILE A 387 0.76 -13.45 11.54
C ILE A 387 1.31 -12.99 12.89
N GLY A 388 0.74 -11.90 13.43
CA GLY A 388 1.06 -11.46 14.79
C GLY A 388 2.49 -10.95 15.00
N ASN A 389 3.21 -10.58 13.93
CA ASN A 389 4.61 -10.12 14.04
C ASN A 389 4.71 -8.61 14.33
N ARG A 390 5.87 -8.19 14.83
CA ARG A 390 6.33 -6.80 14.95
C ARG A 390 7.59 -6.66 14.12
N ILE A 391 7.57 -5.85 13.06
CA ILE A 391 8.66 -5.77 12.09
C ILE A 391 9.06 -4.31 11.89
N GLY A 392 10.32 -4.00 12.20
CA GLY A 392 10.90 -2.63 12.12
C GLY A 392 10.54 -1.74 13.31
N VAL A 393 9.92 -2.31 14.34
CA VAL A 393 9.50 -1.63 15.57
C VAL A 393 9.96 -2.40 16.81
N ASP A 394 9.92 -1.74 17.96
CA ASP A 394 10.15 -2.34 19.26
C ASP A 394 9.08 -3.38 19.64
N LEU A 395 9.30 -4.06 20.77
CA LEU A 395 8.38 -5.07 21.31
C LEU A 395 6.94 -4.57 21.47
N PHE A 396 6.76 -3.28 21.80
CA PHE A 396 5.46 -2.67 22.01
C PHE A 396 4.79 -2.21 20.71
N GLY A 397 5.56 -2.12 19.63
CA GLY A 397 5.13 -1.55 18.35
C GLY A 397 4.89 -0.04 18.42
N ALA A 398 5.64 0.67 19.27
CA ALA A 398 5.51 2.10 19.50
C ALA A 398 6.69 2.91 18.95
N THR A 399 7.88 2.32 18.88
CA THR A 399 9.11 3.00 18.45
C THR A 399 9.77 2.25 17.31
N ALA A 400 10.30 2.98 16.32
CA ALA A 400 11.02 2.38 15.20
C ALA A 400 12.37 1.80 15.66
N ILE A 401 12.66 0.58 15.24
CA ILE A 401 13.99 -0.04 15.27
C ILE A 401 14.20 -0.55 13.84
N PRO A 402 14.65 0.33 12.93
CA PRO A 402 14.54 0.08 11.50
C PRO A 402 15.29 -1.17 11.07
N ASN A 403 14.66 -1.99 10.22
CA ASN A 403 15.43 -2.82 9.30
C ASN A 403 15.91 -1.93 8.14
N ASP A 404 17.12 -2.17 7.64
CA ASP A 404 17.76 -1.36 6.60
C ASP A 404 17.10 -1.53 5.22
N GLY A 405 16.39 -2.65 5.02
CA GLY A 405 15.60 -2.95 3.83
C GLY A 405 14.09 -2.74 4.02
N HIS A 406 13.31 -3.68 3.48
CA HIS A 406 11.84 -3.70 3.61
C HIS A 406 11.42 -4.38 4.92
N GLY A 407 10.21 -4.12 5.41
CA GLY A 407 9.66 -4.94 6.49
C GLY A 407 9.47 -6.39 6.05
N VAL A 408 8.70 -6.59 4.98
CA VAL A 408 8.51 -7.89 4.31
C VAL A 408 8.82 -7.75 2.82
N HIS A 409 9.67 -8.62 2.29
CA HIS A 409 10.05 -8.66 0.87
C HIS A 409 9.71 -10.03 0.27
N ILE A 410 8.73 -10.09 -0.63
CA ILE A 410 8.38 -11.26 -1.43
C ILE A 410 8.99 -11.07 -2.82
N THR A 411 9.83 -12.01 -3.26
CA THR A 411 10.51 -11.95 -4.56
C THR A 411 10.73 -13.32 -5.20
N GLY A 412 11.32 -13.36 -6.39
CA GLY A 412 11.67 -14.59 -7.11
C GLY A 412 10.47 -15.47 -7.49
N GLY A 413 9.29 -14.87 -7.69
CA GLY A 413 8.06 -15.58 -8.05
C GLY A 413 7.37 -16.33 -6.89
N ALA A 414 7.74 -16.04 -5.65
CA ALA A 414 7.04 -16.56 -4.48
C ALA A 414 5.54 -16.18 -4.50
N SER A 415 4.67 -17.13 -4.15
CA SER A 415 3.22 -17.02 -4.34
C SER A 415 2.43 -17.60 -3.17
N ALA A 416 1.10 -17.45 -3.17
CA ALA A 416 0.22 -17.97 -2.12
C ALA A 416 0.63 -17.59 -0.67
N THR A 417 1.30 -16.45 -0.48
CA THR A 417 1.71 -15.97 0.85
C THR A 417 0.59 -15.13 1.49
N THR A 418 0.24 -15.45 2.73
CA THR A 418 -0.71 -14.67 3.53
C THR A 418 0.03 -13.81 4.55
N ILE A 419 -0.13 -12.49 4.46
CA ILE A 419 0.38 -11.51 5.42
C ILE A 419 -0.79 -10.99 6.25
N GLY A 420 -0.92 -11.49 7.46
CA GLY A 420 -1.92 -11.09 8.45
C GLY A 420 -3.15 -11.98 8.48
N GLY A 421 -4.30 -11.42 8.84
CA GLY A 421 -5.57 -12.13 8.97
C GLY A 421 -6.69 -11.27 9.54
N THR A 422 -7.89 -11.84 9.66
CA THR A 422 -9.10 -11.10 10.03
C THR A 422 -9.31 -10.89 11.54
N THR A 423 -8.40 -11.39 12.38
CA THR A 423 -8.45 -11.23 13.84
C THR A 423 -7.29 -10.36 14.34
N SER A 424 -7.48 -9.68 15.46
CA SER A 424 -6.43 -8.84 16.06
C SER A 424 -5.16 -9.61 16.44
N SER A 425 -5.26 -10.90 16.79
CA SER A 425 -4.09 -11.74 17.07
C SER A 425 -3.26 -12.07 15.82
N ARG A 426 -3.86 -12.02 14.62
CA ARG A 426 -3.16 -12.31 13.35
C ARG A 426 -2.54 -11.06 12.73
N ARG A 427 -2.88 -9.86 13.21
CA ARG A 427 -2.36 -8.58 12.71
C ARG A 427 -0.86 -8.46 12.89
N ASN A 428 -0.16 -8.20 11.79
CA ASN A 428 1.23 -7.75 11.85
C ASN A 428 1.29 -6.23 12.01
N ILE A 429 2.32 -5.74 12.70
CA ILE A 429 2.72 -4.34 12.72
C ILE A 429 4.01 -4.24 11.91
N ILE A 430 3.97 -3.56 10.77
CA ILE A 430 5.06 -3.50 9.79
C ILE A 430 5.39 -2.03 9.51
N SER A 431 6.30 -1.48 10.30
CA SER A 431 6.45 -0.04 10.50
C SER A 431 7.92 0.28 10.78
N GLY A 432 8.35 1.53 10.59
CA GLY A 432 9.71 1.97 10.94
C GLY A 432 10.85 1.41 10.08
N ASN A 433 10.58 0.68 9.00
CA ASN A 433 11.62 0.14 8.11
C ASN A 433 12.17 1.25 7.19
N ARG A 434 13.43 1.15 6.75
CA ARG A 434 14.05 2.20 5.92
C ARG A 434 13.47 2.30 4.51
N LEU A 435 13.02 1.18 3.93
CA LEU A 435 12.34 1.15 2.62
C LEU A 435 10.83 0.97 2.80
N SER A 436 10.17 0.25 1.90
CA SER A 436 8.73 -0.03 2.02
C SER A 436 8.40 -0.98 3.17
N GLY A 437 7.21 -0.84 3.76
CA GLY A 437 6.72 -1.79 4.75
C GLY A 437 6.61 -3.20 4.17
N ILE A 438 5.87 -3.35 3.07
CA ILE A 438 5.77 -4.59 2.30
C ILE A 438 6.18 -4.33 0.85
N ARG A 439 7.07 -5.15 0.32
CA ARG A 439 7.47 -5.16 -1.08
C ARG A 439 7.18 -6.53 -1.69
N ILE A 440 6.49 -6.55 -2.83
CA ILE A 440 6.28 -7.74 -3.63
C ILE A 440 6.77 -7.46 -5.05
N ASP A 441 7.77 -8.21 -5.52
CA ASP A 441 8.27 -8.14 -6.89
C ASP A 441 8.63 -9.51 -7.46
N ARG A 442 8.94 -9.56 -8.76
CA ARG A 442 9.41 -10.78 -9.43
C ARG A 442 10.25 -10.43 -10.66
N HIS A 443 10.98 -11.41 -11.17
CA HIS A 443 11.63 -11.28 -12.47
C HIS A 443 10.62 -11.56 -13.61
N PRO A 444 10.70 -10.88 -14.76
CA PRO A 444 9.74 -11.07 -15.86
C PRO A 444 9.65 -12.49 -16.44
N THR A 445 10.66 -13.32 -16.22
CA THR A 445 10.71 -14.72 -16.67
C THR A 445 10.13 -15.71 -15.66
N ASP A 446 9.79 -15.26 -14.45
CA ASP A 446 9.16 -16.13 -13.45
C ASP A 446 7.74 -16.50 -13.91
N PRO A 447 7.22 -17.70 -13.57
CA PRO A 447 5.82 -18.03 -13.83
C PRO A 447 4.91 -17.04 -13.11
N ASP A 448 3.75 -16.72 -13.68
CA ASP A 448 2.81 -15.77 -13.09
C ASP A 448 2.37 -16.22 -11.68
N PRO A 449 2.84 -15.55 -10.61
CA PRO A 449 2.46 -15.89 -9.25
C PRO A 449 1.02 -15.43 -8.97
N ALA A 450 0.35 -16.13 -8.05
CA ALA A 450 -1.00 -15.77 -7.61
C ALA A 450 -1.23 -16.10 -6.14
N GLY A 451 -2.26 -15.48 -5.55
CA GLY A 451 -2.74 -15.81 -4.22
C GLY A 451 -1.93 -15.19 -3.08
N ASN A 452 -1.08 -14.19 -3.36
CA ASN A 452 -0.52 -13.37 -2.30
C ASN A 452 -1.61 -12.46 -1.73
N VAL A 453 -1.79 -12.47 -0.41
CA VAL A 453 -2.88 -11.74 0.27
C VAL A 453 -2.32 -10.98 1.47
N ILE A 454 -2.72 -9.72 1.62
CA ILE A 454 -2.33 -8.83 2.72
C ILE A 454 -3.60 -8.39 3.47
N LEU A 455 -3.83 -8.89 4.69
CA LEU A 455 -5.07 -8.70 5.45
C LEU A 455 -4.82 -8.19 6.87
N GLY A 456 -5.58 -7.18 7.30
CA GLY A 456 -5.73 -6.85 8.72
C GLY A 456 -4.47 -6.29 9.39
N ASN A 457 -3.47 -5.83 8.63
CA ASN A 457 -2.19 -5.35 9.14
C ASN A 457 -2.22 -3.84 9.48
N HIS A 458 -1.32 -3.41 10.35
CA HIS A 458 -0.98 -1.99 10.52
C HIS A 458 0.40 -1.75 9.90
N ILE A 459 0.47 -0.81 8.96
CA ILE A 459 1.62 -0.56 8.11
C ILE A 459 1.95 0.93 8.14
N GLY A 460 3.12 1.28 8.69
CA GLY A 460 3.56 2.67 8.90
C GLY A 460 2.99 3.35 10.15
N THR A 461 2.28 2.61 10.99
CA THR A 461 1.67 3.10 12.24
C THR A 461 2.11 2.29 13.45
N ASN A 462 1.84 2.80 14.65
CA ASN A 462 2.05 2.06 15.89
C ASN A 462 1.09 0.87 16.03
N ALA A 463 1.26 0.05 17.07
CA ALA A 463 0.44 -1.14 17.30
C ALA A 463 -1.07 -0.83 17.45
N ALA A 464 -1.43 0.36 17.93
CA ALA A 464 -2.81 0.82 18.05
C ALA A 464 -3.39 1.37 16.72
N GLY A 465 -2.53 1.70 15.76
CA GLY A 465 -2.93 2.31 14.49
C GLY A 465 -3.36 3.77 14.61
N ASN A 466 -2.89 4.49 15.64
CA ASN A 466 -3.31 5.87 15.94
C ASN A 466 -2.16 6.89 15.96
N ALA A 467 -0.91 6.44 15.72
CA ALA A 467 0.24 7.32 15.56
C ALA A 467 1.17 6.77 14.48
N ALA A 468 1.87 7.66 13.78
CA ALA A 468 2.78 7.30 12.71
C ALA A 468 4.09 6.73 13.27
N VAL A 469 4.50 5.60 12.70
CA VAL A 469 5.84 5.01 12.84
C VAL A 469 6.25 4.61 11.41
N GLY A 470 6.34 5.63 10.56
CA GLY A 470 6.38 5.48 9.10
C GLY A 470 7.50 4.58 8.60
N ASN A 471 7.20 3.80 7.56
CA ASN A 471 8.26 3.24 6.74
C ASN A 471 8.85 4.36 5.85
N GLY A 472 10.13 4.29 5.50
CA GLY A 472 10.83 5.36 4.77
C GLY A 472 10.41 5.53 3.30
N SER A 473 9.73 4.56 2.72
CA SER A 473 9.16 4.61 1.37
C SER A 473 7.66 4.29 1.40
N ALA A 474 7.12 3.59 0.40
CA ALA A 474 5.71 3.25 0.36
C ALA A 474 5.28 2.29 1.49
N GLY A 475 4.04 2.35 1.94
CA GLY A 475 3.51 1.35 2.88
C GLY A 475 3.54 -0.07 2.27
N ILE A 476 2.94 -0.20 1.09
CA ILE A 476 2.96 -1.43 0.27
C ILE A 476 3.41 -1.09 -1.15
N ALA A 477 4.38 -1.81 -1.69
CA ALA A 477 4.80 -1.67 -3.08
C ALA A 477 4.70 -3.02 -3.82
N ILE A 478 3.92 -3.05 -4.91
CA ILE A 478 3.76 -4.19 -5.81
C ILE A 478 4.40 -3.83 -7.15
N VAL A 479 5.45 -4.55 -7.55
CA VAL A 479 6.19 -4.23 -8.77
C VAL A 479 6.38 -5.43 -9.68
N ASN A 480 5.92 -5.27 -10.92
CA ASN A 480 5.87 -6.32 -11.92
C ASN A 480 5.22 -7.63 -11.43
N HIS A 481 4.32 -7.56 -10.46
CA HIS A 481 3.73 -8.74 -9.81
C HIS A 481 2.20 -8.72 -9.90
N PRO A 482 1.57 -9.75 -10.51
CA PRO A 482 0.12 -9.79 -10.68
C PRO A 482 -0.60 -10.45 -9.49
N ASN A 483 -1.93 -10.40 -9.50
CA ASN A 483 -2.83 -11.25 -8.71
C ASN A 483 -2.62 -11.18 -7.19
N VAL A 484 -2.56 -9.96 -6.65
CA VAL A 484 -2.42 -9.67 -5.21
C VAL A 484 -3.73 -9.11 -4.66
N LEU A 485 -4.18 -9.60 -3.50
CA LEU A 485 -5.30 -9.01 -2.76
C LEU A 485 -4.77 -8.24 -1.54
N ILE A 486 -5.11 -6.95 -1.46
CA ILE A 486 -4.78 -6.06 -0.35
C ILE A 486 -6.08 -5.69 0.35
N GLY A 487 -6.31 -6.27 1.52
CA GLY A 487 -7.52 -6.07 2.32
C GLY A 487 -8.65 -7.03 1.94
N GLY A 488 -9.89 -6.60 2.11
CA GLY A 488 -11.08 -7.38 1.80
C GLY A 488 -12.34 -6.79 2.42
N ALA A 489 -13.51 -7.29 1.98
CA ALA A 489 -14.82 -6.76 2.39
C ALA A 489 -15.13 -6.88 3.90
N ALA A 490 -14.50 -7.81 4.61
CA ALA A 490 -14.69 -7.98 6.04
C ALA A 490 -13.92 -6.90 6.83
N ALA A 491 -14.53 -6.31 7.87
CA ALA A 491 -13.88 -5.28 8.69
C ALA A 491 -12.53 -5.73 9.29
N GLY A 492 -12.37 -7.02 9.63
CA GLY A 492 -11.11 -7.57 10.11
C GLY A 492 -10.02 -7.71 9.05
N ALA A 493 -10.38 -7.76 7.76
CA ALA A 493 -9.43 -7.86 6.64
C ALA A 493 -8.77 -6.52 6.31
N ARG A 494 -9.34 -5.41 6.78
CA ARG A 494 -8.86 -4.04 6.55
C ARG A 494 -7.43 -3.83 7.03
N ASN A 495 -6.54 -3.45 6.13
CA ASN A 495 -5.25 -2.91 6.52
C ASN A 495 -5.38 -1.41 6.87
N VAL A 496 -4.53 -0.95 7.79
CA VAL A 496 -4.30 0.47 8.08
C VAL A 496 -2.94 0.83 7.54
N ILE A 497 -2.89 1.64 6.48
CA ILE A 497 -1.69 1.94 5.69
C ILE A 497 -1.47 3.45 5.70
N SER A 498 -0.66 3.93 6.62
CA SER A 498 -0.66 5.35 7.02
C SER A 498 0.68 5.79 7.58
N GLY A 499 0.97 7.09 7.52
CA GLY A 499 2.21 7.67 8.05
C GLY A 499 3.49 7.26 7.30
N ASN A 500 3.40 6.68 6.10
CA ASN A 500 4.57 6.25 5.33
C ASN A 500 5.24 7.43 4.60
N GLY A 501 6.55 7.34 4.38
CA GLY A 501 7.39 8.41 3.82
C GLY A 501 7.23 8.65 2.30
N ALA A 502 6.43 7.83 1.61
CA ALA A 502 6.04 8.02 0.22
C ALA A 502 4.53 7.72 0.05
N ASP A 503 4.14 6.93 -0.95
CA ASP A 503 2.74 6.53 -1.17
C ASP A 503 2.25 5.53 -0.11
N GLY A 504 0.94 5.50 0.14
CA GLY A 504 0.34 4.41 0.92
C GLY A 504 0.54 3.06 0.21
N ILE A 505 0.07 2.97 -1.03
CA ILE A 505 0.22 1.80 -1.90
C ILE A 505 0.75 2.22 -3.27
N LEU A 506 1.85 1.60 -3.71
CA LEU A 506 2.41 1.76 -5.05
C LEU A 506 2.20 0.48 -5.88
N LEU A 507 1.56 0.60 -7.03
CA LEU A 507 1.49 -0.43 -8.07
C LEU A 507 2.35 0.03 -9.25
N SER A 508 3.43 -0.67 -9.57
CA SER A 508 4.35 -0.22 -10.62
C SER A 508 4.79 -1.30 -11.61
N GLY A 509 4.90 -0.92 -12.87
CA GLY A 509 5.42 -1.74 -13.96
C GLY A 509 4.36 -2.56 -14.69
N PRO A 510 4.59 -2.89 -15.97
CA PRO A 510 3.58 -3.43 -16.88
C PRO A 510 3.07 -4.84 -16.53
N GLN A 511 3.78 -5.58 -15.68
CA GLN A 511 3.33 -6.90 -15.21
C GLN A 511 2.49 -6.84 -13.93
N THR A 512 2.31 -5.65 -13.34
CA THR A 512 1.41 -5.45 -12.19
C THR A 512 -0.02 -5.29 -12.68
N ARG A 513 -0.77 -6.39 -12.60
CA ARG A 513 -2.17 -6.47 -13.04
C ARG A 513 -2.99 -7.36 -12.12
N ASN A 514 -4.32 -7.22 -12.17
CA ASN A 514 -5.24 -7.96 -11.32
C ASN A 514 -4.91 -7.81 -9.82
N VAL A 515 -4.36 -6.66 -9.40
CA VAL A 515 -4.26 -6.32 -7.98
C VAL A 515 -5.61 -5.76 -7.53
N SER A 516 -6.14 -6.28 -6.42
CA SER A 516 -7.37 -5.77 -5.80
C SER A 516 -7.07 -5.14 -4.46
N ILE A 517 -7.43 -3.87 -4.30
CA ILE A 517 -7.26 -3.09 -3.07
C ILE A 517 -8.66 -2.87 -2.48
N GLU A 518 -8.99 -3.55 -1.39
CA GLU A 518 -10.36 -3.62 -0.87
C GLU A 518 -10.47 -3.29 0.62
N GLY A 519 -11.42 -2.43 0.98
CA GLY A 519 -11.82 -2.21 2.36
C GLY A 519 -10.74 -1.64 3.29
N ASN A 520 -9.65 -1.09 2.76
CA ASN A 520 -8.50 -0.58 3.53
C ASN A 520 -8.74 0.86 4.04
N TYR A 521 -7.98 1.23 5.07
CA TYR A 521 -7.80 2.62 5.50
C TYR A 521 -6.41 3.09 5.08
N ILE A 522 -6.35 4.14 4.27
CA ILE A 522 -5.14 4.65 3.63
C ILE A 522 -5.04 6.15 3.93
N GLY A 523 -4.02 6.52 4.71
CA GLY A 523 -3.80 7.88 5.22
C GLY A 523 -4.67 8.28 6.44
N THR A 524 -5.36 7.34 7.08
CA THR A 524 -6.15 7.57 8.29
C THR A 524 -5.78 6.57 9.41
N GLY A 525 -6.10 6.92 10.65
CA GLY A 525 -5.95 6.02 11.78
C GLY A 525 -6.86 4.78 11.68
N ALA A 526 -6.67 3.83 12.58
CA ALA A 526 -7.47 2.60 12.65
C ALA A 526 -8.97 2.84 12.95
N ASP A 527 -9.32 4.04 13.41
CA ASP A 527 -10.71 4.50 13.58
C ASP A 527 -11.36 4.98 12.28
N GLY A 528 -10.56 5.24 11.23
CA GLY A 528 -11.00 5.80 9.96
C GLY A 528 -11.44 7.26 10.03
N ALA A 529 -11.10 7.97 11.12
CA ALA A 529 -11.51 9.35 11.37
C ALA A 529 -10.32 10.27 11.74
N ALA A 530 -9.27 9.73 12.34
CA ALA A 530 -8.06 10.50 12.62
C ALA A 530 -7.18 10.63 11.36
N PRO A 531 -6.70 11.84 11.00
CA PRO A 531 -5.76 11.99 9.89
C PRO A 531 -4.39 11.41 10.25
N LEU A 532 -3.85 10.58 9.36
CA LEU A 532 -2.52 9.97 9.52
C LEU A 532 -1.87 9.77 8.14
N GLY A 533 -1.90 10.82 7.33
CA GLY A 533 -1.53 10.82 5.92
C GLY A 533 -0.21 10.12 5.58
N ASN A 534 -0.16 9.49 4.41
CA ASN A 534 1.13 9.18 3.78
C ASN A 534 1.69 10.45 3.15
N ALA A 535 3.02 10.54 2.99
CA ALA A 535 3.69 11.77 2.58
C ALA A 535 3.34 12.22 1.15
N VAL A 536 3.00 11.29 0.26
CA VAL A 536 2.64 11.57 -1.14
C VAL A 536 1.22 11.10 -1.43
N ASN A 537 1.00 10.09 -2.27
CA ASN A 537 -0.35 9.68 -2.64
C ASN A 537 -0.91 8.62 -1.68
N GLY A 538 -2.23 8.47 -1.65
CA GLY A 538 -2.83 7.29 -1.03
C GLY A 538 -2.52 6.02 -1.82
N VAL A 539 -2.86 6.04 -3.12
CA VAL A 539 -2.58 4.96 -4.07
C VAL A 539 -1.94 5.53 -5.33
N HIS A 540 -0.79 5.02 -5.75
CA HIS A 540 -0.15 5.37 -7.02
C HIS A 540 -0.08 4.16 -7.95
N ILE A 541 -0.57 4.30 -9.18
CA ILE A 541 -0.54 3.30 -10.24
C ILE A 541 0.35 3.84 -11.35
N ASN A 542 1.55 3.27 -11.51
CA ASN A 542 2.51 3.70 -12.51
C ASN A 542 2.79 2.58 -13.51
N GLU A 543 2.43 2.78 -14.78
CA GLU A 543 2.62 1.81 -15.86
C GLU A 543 1.82 0.48 -15.71
N ALA A 544 0.92 0.38 -14.73
CA ALA A 544 0.22 -0.85 -14.34
C ALA A 544 -1.24 -0.86 -14.80
N ALA A 545 -1.70 -1.99 -15.35
CA ALA A 545 -3.00 -2.10 -16.02
C ALA A 545 -3.95 -3.11 -15.34
N GLY A 546 -5.26 -2.90 -15.48
CA GLY A 546 -6.27 -3.88 -15.08
C GLY A 546 -6.35 -4.13 -13.56
N ASN A 547 -6.13 -3.10 -12.74
CA ASN A 547 -6.21 -3.19 -11.29
C ASN A 547 -7.54 -2.65 -10.74
N PHE A 548 -7.87 -3.04 -9.52
CA PHE A 548 -9.13 -2.69 -8.84
C PHE A 548 -8.84 -1.96 -7.53
N ILE A 549 -9.38 -0.75 -7.40
CA ILE A 549 -9.31 0.07 -6.21
C ILE A 549 -10.74 0.17 -5.71
N GLY A 550 -11.04 -0.71 -4.76
CA GLY A 550 -12.37 -1.01 -4.28
C GLY A 550 -13.16 -1.90 -5.25
N THR A 551 -14.26 -2.46 -4.73
CA THR A 551 -15.20 -3.29 -5.50
C THR A 551 -16.62 -2.80 -5.26
N ALA A 552 -17.56 -3.22 -6.11
CA ALA A 552 -18.98 -2.90 -5.90
C ALA A 552 -19.64 -3.70 -4.75
N ALA A 553 -18.91 -4.63 -4.13
CA ALA A 553 -19.41 -5.42 -3.01
C ALA A 553 -19.38 -4.59 -1.72
N THR A 554 -20.43 -4.69 -0.90
CA THR A 554 -20.49 -4.00 0.41
C THR A 554 -19.24 -4.28 1.24
N GLY A 555 -18.57 -3.22 1.69
CA GLY A 555 -17.32 -3.30 2.45
C GLY A 555 -16.05 -3.35 1.59
N GLY A 556 -16.18 -3.44 0.27
CA GLY A 556 -15.06 -3.44 -0.68
C GLY A 556 -14.42 -2.06 -0.90
N GLY A 557 -15.15 -0.97 -0.64
CA GLY A 557 -14.65 0.40 -0.77
C GLY A 557 -13.57 0.78 0.25
N ASN A 558 -12.49 1.42 -0.19
CA ASN A 558 -11.42 1.93 0.68
C ASN A 558 -11.75 3.33 1.22
N VAL A 559 -11.10 3.72 2.32
CA VAL A 559 -11.00 5.11 2.77
C VAL A 559 -9.59 5.61 2.42
N ILE A 560 -9.50 6.64 1.57
CA ILE A 560 -8.24 7.15 1.00
C ILE A 560 -8.20 8.65 1.24
N SER A 561 -7.53 9.08 2.30
CA SER A 561 -7.75 10.43 2.86
C SER A 561 -6.52 10.94 3.59
N ALA A 562 -6.44 12.26 3.76
CA ALA A 562 -5.35 12.99 4.42
C ALA A 562 -3.94 12.74 3.87
N ASN A 563 -3.78 12.17 2.67
CA ASN A 563 -2.47 11.97 2.06
C ASN A 563 -1.91 13.31 1.57
N GLY A 564 -0.58 13.47 1.58
CA GLY A 564 0.09 14.76 1.31
C GLY A 564 -0.08 15.29 -0.11
N ALA A 565 -0.34 14.42 -1.09
CA ALA A 565 -0.62 14.76 -2.49
C ALA A 565 -2.03 14.28 -2.89
N HIS A 566 -2.14 13.39 -3.87
CA HIS A 566 -3.44 12.92 -4.37
C HIS A 566 -3.99 11.75 -3.54
N GLY A 567 -5.31 11.57 -3.55
CA GLY A 567 -5.91 10.33 -3.05
C GLY A 567 -5.44 9.14 -3.89
N ILE A 568 -5.70 9.20 -5.20
CA ILE A 568 -5.27 8.20 -6.18
C ILE A 568 -4.59 8.89 -7.37
N HIS A 569 -3.43 8.40 -7.80
CA HIS A 569 -2.73 8.88 -8.98
C HIS A 569 -2.50 7.73 -9.98
N ILE A 570 -2.85 7.90 -11.26
CA ILE A 570 -2.62 6.95 -12.35
C ILE A 570 -1.71 7.60 -13.39
N THR A 571 -0.58 6.99 -13.71
CA THR A 571 0.45 7.54 -14.60
C THR A 571 0.94 6.55 -15.64
N ALA A 572 1.36 7.12 -16.77
CA ALA A 572 1.96 6.49 -17.93
C ALA A 572 0.98 5.80 -18.90
N PRO A 573 1.30 5.73 -20.21
CA PRO A 573 0.34 5.28 -21.24
C PRO A 573 -0.08 3.81 -21.11
N SER A 574 0.71 2.96 -20.46
CA SER A 574 0.35 1.56 -20.22
C SER A 574 -0.62 1.38 -19.04
N ALA A 575 -0.81 2.40 -18.19
CA ALA A 575 -1.75 2.33 -17.07
C ALA A 575 -3.19 2.47 -17.56
N THR A 576 -3.73 1.35 -18.03
CA THR A 576 -5.04 1.25 -18.66
C THR A 576 -5.95 0.26 -17.94
N GLN A 577 -7.26 0.39 -18.15
CA GLN A 577 -8.27 -0.54 -17.62
C GLN A 577 -8.26 -0.67 -16.09
N ASN A 578 -7.71 0.30 -15.36
CA ASN A 578 -7.82 0.37 -13.91
C ASN A 578 -9.23 0.84 -13.52
N ARG A 579 -9.76 0.31 -12.42
CA ARG A 579 -11.14 0.56 -11.98
C ARG A 579 -11.14 1.05 -10.54
N ILE A 580 -11.72 2.23 -10.31
CA ILE A 580 -11.83 2.86 -9.00
C ILE A 580 -13.31 2.88 -8.62
N ARG A 581 -13.73 2.10 -7.61
CA ARG A 581 -15.15 1.95 -7.23
C ARG A 581 -15.38 1.92 -5.72
N GLN A 582 -16.50 2.48 -5.27
CA GLN A 582 -16.92 2.52 -3.85
C GLN A 582 -15.95 3.18 -2.87
N ASN A 583 -14.92 3.88 -3.34
CA ASN A 583 -13.97 4.50 -2.42
C ASN A 583 -14.57 5.76 -1.81
N ARG A 584 -14.20 6.01 -0.56
CA ARG A 584 -14.33 7.28 0.13
C ARG A 584 -12.99 7.99 0.03
N ILE A 585 -12.94 9.09 -0.73
CA ILE A 585 -11.73 9.83 -1.08
C ILE A 585 -11.85 11.23 -0.50
N GLY A 586 -10.94 11.59 0.40
CA GLY A 586 -10.94 12.85 1.16
C GLY A 586 -11.98 12.94 2.30
N THR A 587 -12.56 11.81 2.72
CA THR A 587 -13.57 11.76 3.79
C THR A 587 -13.20 10.76 4.90
N ASP A 588 -13.83 10.88 6.07
CA ASP A 588 -13.79 9.82 7.08
C ASP A 588 -14.49 8.52 6.63
N ALA A 589 -14.38 7.47 7.42
CA ALA A 589 -15.02 6.19 7.12
C ALA A 589 -16.55 6.23 7.06
N ALA A 590 -17.19 7.26 7.62
CA ALA A 590 -18.62 7.50 7.51
C ALA A 590 -19.00 8.24 6.20
N GLY A 591 -18.03 8.86 5.52
CA GLY A 591 -18.24 9.67 4.32
C GLY A 591 -18.73 11.09 4.63
N THR A 592 -18.57 11.56 5.87
CA THR A 592 -19.14 12.83 6.34
C THR A 592 -18.11 13.80 6.91
N GLY A 593 -17.03 13.29 7.50
CA GLY A 593 -15.94 14.11 8.03
C GLY A 593 -14.97 14.54 6.93
N ASN A 594 -14.46 15.77 7.01
CA ASN A 594 -13.42 16.27 6.11
C ASN A 594 -12.06 15.69 6.51
N LEU A 595 -11.49 14.88 5.61
CA LEU A 595 -10.11 14.40 5.67
C LEU A 595 -9.48 14.52 4.28
N GLY A 596 -9.65 15.68 3.64
CA GLY A 596 -9.17 15.95 2.29
C GLY A 596 -7.74 15.49 2.05
N ASN A 597 -7.45 14.96 0.86
CA ASN A 597 -6.06 14.83 0.43
C ASN A 597 -5.48 16.21 0.11
N GLY A 598 -4.16 16.35 0.17
CA GLY A 598 -3.46 17.63 0.05
C GLY A 598 -3.62 18.29 -1.33
N LEU A 599 -3.84 17.49 -2.37
CA LEU A 599 -4.17 17.92 -3.74
C LEU A 599 -5.49 17.24 -4.17
N ASN A 600 -5.57 16.73 -5.40
CA ASN A 600 -6.78 16.15 -5.99
C ASN A 600 -7.23 14.82 -5.34
N GLY A 601 -8.52 14.53 -5.44
CA GLY A 601 -9.06 13.21 -5.06
C GLY A 601 -8.49 12.09 -5.95
N VAL A 602 -8.65 12.25 -7.27
CA VAL A 602 -8.08 11.35 -8.28
C VAL A 602 -7.35 12.17 -9.34
N ARG A 603 -6.14 11.76 -9.73
CA ARG A 603 -5.39 12.32 -10.86
C ARG A 603 -5.03 11.24 -11.87
N ILE A 604 -5.23 11.51 -13.16
CA ILE A 604 -4.74 10.70 -14.28
C ILE A 604 -3.79 11.58 -15.11
N SER A 605 -2.57 11.11 -15.39
CA SER A 605 -1.57 11.87 -16.14
C SER A 605 -0.67 10.99 -17.01
N ASP A 606 0.21 11.65 -17.76
CA ASP A 606 1.23 11.03 -18.62
C ASP A 606 0.65 10.03 -19.63
N GLY A 607 -0.51 10.37 -20.21
CA GLY A 607 -1.18 9.59 -21.25
C GLY A 607 -1.93 8.34 -20.77
N ALA A 608 -2.07 8.13 -19.46
CA ALA A 608 -2.89 7.04 -18.92
C ALA A 608 -4.34 7.11 -19.43
N SER A 609 -4.83 6.00 -19.98
CA SER A 609 -6.04 5.98 -20.83
C SER A 609 -6.93 4.77 -20.53
N ASN A 610 -8.21 4.81 -20.91
CA ASN A 610 -9.14 3.69 -20.75
C ASN A 610 -9.32 3.21 -19.31
N ASN A 611 -9.26 4.12 -18.33
CA ASN A 611 -9.53 3.83 -16.92
C ASN A 611 -10.98 4.17 -16.57
N ALA A 612 -11.53 3.58 -15.51
CA ALA A 612 -12.90 3.84 -15.08
C ALA A 612 -12.96 4.30 -13.62
N ILE A 613 -13.52 5.47 -13.39
CA ILE A 613 -13.79 6.06 -12.07
C ILE A 613 -15.29 5.97 -11.84
N GLY A 614 -15.68 5.01 -11.00
CA GLY A 614 -17.07 4.67 -10.72
C GLY A 614 -17.60 3.57 -11.64
N GLY A 615 -18.88 3.68 -12.04
CA GLY A 615 -19.50 2.75 -12.98
C GLY A 615 -21.03 2.70 -12.92
N THR A 616 -21.62 1.98 -13.87
CA THR A 616 -23.08 1.89 -14.07
C THR A 616 -23.78 0.82 -13.23
N VAL A 617 -23.03 -0.01 -12.49
CA VAL A 617 -23.62 -0.95 -11.53
C VAL A 617 -24.04 -0.18 -10.27
N SER A 618 -25.19 -0.52 -9.69
CA SER A 618 -25.64 0.11 -8.44
C SER A 618 -24.56 0.03 -7.36
N GLY A 619 -24.29 1.18 -6.74
CA GLY A 619 -23.23 1.31 -5.75
C GLY A 619 -21.82 1.36 -6.32
N ALA A 620 -21.55 1.39 -7.63
CA ALA A 620 -20.16 1.47 -8.12
C ALA A 620 -19.50 2.85 -7.91
N GLY A 621 -20.29 3.91 -7.68
CA GLY A 621 -19.82 5.28 -7.49
C GLY A 621 -18.90 5.45 -6.29
N ASN A 622 -17.91 6.32 -6.43
CA ASN A 622 -17.05 6.77 -5.34
C ASN A 622 -17.66 8.00 -4.65
N THR A 623 -17.30 8.23 -3.40
CA THR A 623 -17.52 9.51 -2.70
C THR A 623 -16.19 10.27 -2.71
N ILE A 624 -16.14 11.43 -3.36
CA ILE A 624 -14.93 12.23 -3.56
C ILE A 624 -15.20 13.65 -3.08
N ALA A 625 -14.66 14.00 -1.92
CA ALA A 625 -14.94 15.28 -1.30
C ALA A 625 -13.76 15.85 -0.52
N PHE A 626 -13.80 17.16 -0.28
CA PHE A 626 -12.89 17.91 0.59
C PHE A 626 -11.41 17.92 0.18
N ASN A 627 -11.07 17.41 -1.01
CA ASN A 627 -9.69 17.40 -1.49
C ASN A 627 -9.20 18.84 -1.73
N GLY A 628 -7.91 19.09 -1.48
CA GLY A 628 -7.27 20.41 -1.59
C GLY A 628 -7.51 21.39 -0.45
N ALA A 629 -8.30 21.03 0.57
CA ALA A 629 -8.60 21.96 1.67
C ALA A 629 -7.35 22.44 2.46
N SER A 630 -6.23 21.72 2.35
CA SER A 630 -4.93 22.11 2.93
C SER A 630 -3.90 22.58 1.89
N ALA A 631 -4.28 22.70 0.61
CA ALA A 631 -3.40 23.19 -0.45
C ALA A 631 -3.12 24.69 -0.29
N SER A 632 -1.96 25.14 -0.77
CA SER A 632 -1.59 26.55 -0.86
C SER A 632 -1.07 26.83 -2.28
N PRO A 633 -1.74 27.69 -3.07
CA PRO A 633 -2.94 28.46 -2.73
C PRO A 633 -4.19 27.57 -2.52
N PRO A 634 -5.21 28.07 -1.78
CA PRO A 634 -6.53 27.43 -1.74
C PRO A 634 -7.12 27.36 -3.15
N GLY A 635 -7.83 26.28 -3.50
CA GLY A 635 -8.46 26.13 -4.82
C GLY A 635 -7.90 24.96 -5.63
N SER A 636 -6.61 24.63 -5.49
CA SER A 636 -5.91 23.67 -6.38
C SER A 636 -6.19 22.18 -6.13
N GLY A 637 -7.24 21.81 -5.39
CA GLY A 637 -7.62 20.41 -5.19
C GLY A 637 -8.99 20.12 -5.74
N HIS A 638 -8.98 19.50 -6.91
CA HIS A 638 -10.16 19.07 -7.63
C HIS A 638 -10.63 17.69 -7.15
N GLY A 639 -11.87 17.33 -7.47
CA GLY A 639 -12.37 15.98 -7.24
C GLY A 639 -11.59 14.96 -8.10
N ILE A 640 -11.65 15.14 -9.42
CA ILE A 640 -10.97 14.31 -10.42
C ILE A 640 -10.26 15.22 -11.42
N VAL A 641 -8.98 14.95 -11.70
CA VAL A 641 -8.23 15.60 -12.79
C VAL A 641 -7.79 14.56 -13.80
N ILE A 642 -8.08 14.81 -15.08
CA ILE A 642 -7.50 14.09 -16.21
C ILE A 642 -6.54 15.05 -16.90
N ALA A 643 -5.25 15.02 -16.56
CA ALA A 643 -4.26 15.93 -17.14
C ALA A 643 -3.86 15.53 -18.57
N SER A 644 -4.04 14.24 -18.93
CA SER A 644 -3.82 13.73 -20.30
C SER A 644 -4.35 12.30 -20.43
N GLY A 645 -4.45 11.82 -21.67
CA GLY A 645 -4.95 10.48 -22.00
C GLY A 645 -6.47 10.45 -22.21
N ASN A 646 -6.96 9.41 -22.89
CA ASN A 646 -8.31 9.36 -23.44
C ASN A 646 -9.08 8.11 -22.98
N GLY A 647 -10.40 8.14 -23.14
CA GLY A 647 -11.30 7.06 -22.77
C GLY A 647 -11.36 6.83 -21.25
N ASN A 648 -11.04 7.84 -20.45
CA ASN A 648 -11.13 7.76 -19.00
C ASN A 648 -12.58 8.05 -18.55
N GLU A 649 -13.32 6.98 -18.29
CA GLU A 649 -14.75 7.00 -18.00
C GLU A 649 -15.02 7.44 -16.56
N ILE A 650 -15.86 8.47 -16.36
CA ILE A 650 -16.24 8.97 -15.04
C ILE A 650 -17.75 8.83 -14.88
N ARG A 651 -18.22 7.89 -14.03
CA ARG A 651 -19.65 7.56 -13.94
C ARG A 651 -20.14 7.44 -12.51
N ARG A 652 -21.27 8.10 -12.21
CA ARG A 652 -22.07 7.98 -10.97
C ARG A 652 -21.28 8.20 -9.68
N ASN A 653 -20.22 9.00 -9.73
CA ASN A 653 -19.51 9.41 -8.52
C ASN A 653 -20.32 10.49 -7.79
N SER A 654 -20.20 10.50 -6.47
CA SER A 654 -20.65 11.59 -5.61
C SER A 654 -19.46 12.50 -5.36
N ILE A 655 -19.40 13.62 -6.07
CA ILE A 655 -18.30 14.58 -6.06
C ILE A 655 -18.84 15.89 -5.48
N PHE A 656 -18.27 16.37 -4.37
CA PHE A 656 -18.74 17.60 -3.72
C PHE A 656 -17.71 18.20 -2.76
N SER A 657 -17.81 19.50 -2.50
CA SER A 657 -17.00 20.21 -1.47
C SER A 657 -15.49 20.02 -1.62
N ASN A 658 -14.99 19.73 -2.83
CA ASN A 658 -13.56 19.87 -3.14
C ASN A 658 -13.22 21.37 -3.23
N SER A 659 -11.97 21.75 -2.98
CA SER A 659 -11.61 23.18 -2.98
C SER A 659 -11.63 23.80 -4.38
N GLY A 660 -11.41 23.00 -5.42
CA GLY A 660 -11.57 23.36 -6.82
C GLY A 660 -12.69 22.57 -7.48
N ARG A 661 -12.66 22.52 -8.82
CA ARG A 661 -13.66 21.83 -9.67
C ARG A 661 -13.94 20.38 -9.27
N GLY A 662 -15.15 19.92 -9.61
CA GLY A 662 -15.51 18.51 -9.45
C GLY A 662 -14.72 17.58 -10.38
N ILE A 663 -14.65 17.94 -11.65
CA ILE A 663 -13.87 17.27 -12.71
C ILE A 663 -13.16 18.37 -13.50
N ASP A 664 -11.88 18.15 -13.78
CA ASP A 664 -11.04 19.03 -14.59
C ASP A 664 -10.32 18.19 -15.66
N LEU A 665 -10.42 18.62 -16.92
CA LEU A 665 -9.74 18.04 -18.07
C LEU A 665 -8.60 18.97 -18.49
N GLY A 666 -7.43 18.40 -18.75
CA GLY A 666 -6.25 19.19 -19.15
C GLY A 666 -5.42 19.70 -17.98
N ASP A 667 -5.92 19.65 -16.73
CA ASP A 667 -5.26 20.28 -15.57
C ASP A 667 -5.08 21.78 -15.83
N ASP A 668 -6.09 22.37 -16.45
CA ASP A 668 -6.17 23.76 -16.82
C ASP A 668 -7.24 24.46 -16.01
N SER A 669 -7.33 25.78 -16.14
CA SER A 669 -8.30 26.50 -15.33
C SER A 669 -9.75 26.29 -15.79
N PHE A 670 -10.07 25.77 -16.99
CA PHE A 670 -10.50 26.55 -18.17
C PHE A 670 -10.68 25.68 -19.44
N THR A 671 -11.38 24.54 -19.40
CA THR A 671 -11.80 23.84 -20.63
C THR A 671 -13.17 24.34 -21.10
N LEU A 672 -13.20 25.02 -22.25
CA LEU A 672 -14.44 25.45 -22.87
C LEU A 672 -14.97 24.43 -23.87
N ASN A 673 -16.29 24.40 -24.01
CA ASN A 673 -16.89 23.75 -25.17
C ASN A 673 -16.50 24.45 -26.47
N ASP A 674 -16.37 23.67 -27.54
CA ASP A 674 -16.21 24.17 -28.89
C ASP A 674 -17.33 23.72 -29.84
N VAL A 675 -17.17 23.97 -31.14
CA VAL A 675 -18.14 23.54 -32.13
C VAL A 675 -17.76 22.14 -32.63
N GLN A 676 -18.65 21.18 -32.37
CA GLN A 676 -18.59 19.80 -32.81
C GLN A 676 -17.53 18.93 -32.13
N ASP A 677 -16.96 19.37 -31.00
CA ASP A 677 -15.90 18.66 -30.28
C ASP A 677 -14.67 18.50 -31.19
N ASP A 678 -14.27 19.61 -31.82
CA ASP A 678 -13.22 19.67 -32.84
C ASP A 678 -11.80 19.76 -32.23
N ASP A 679 -11.68 20.06 -30.93
CA ASP A 679 -10.41 20.06 -30.21
C ASP A 679 -9.96 18.65 -29.74
N ASP A 680 -8.74 18.57 -29.20
CA ASP A 680 -8.16 17.32 -28.69
C ASP A 680 -7.33 17.61 -27.43
N GLY A 681 -7.26 16.62 -26.56
CA GLY A 681 -6.66 16.77 -25.25
C GLY A 681 -7.07 15.65 -24.32
N ALA A 682 -7.04 15.89 -23.02
CA ALA A 682 -7.48 14.91 -22.04
C ALA A 682 -8.94 14.55 -22.24
N ASN A 683 -9.25 13.26 -22.40
CA ASN A 683 -10.59 12.80 -22.79
C ASN A 683 -11.14 13.53 -24.04
N ARG A 684 -10.25 13.93 -24.96
CA ARG A 684 -10.61 14.75 -26.13
C ARG A 684 -11.34 16.05 -25.77
N LEU A 685 -11.13 16.57 -24.55
CA LEU A 685 -11.79 17.76 -24.03
C LEU A 685 -13.31 17.76 -24.19
N GLN A 686 -13.91 16.55 -24.16
CA GLN A 686 -15.32 16.29 -24.41
C GLN A 686 -16.25 17.41 -23.91
N ASP A 687 -17.02 17.97 -24.84
CA ASP A 687 -18.01 19.01 -24.54
C ASP A 687 -19.05 18.55 -23.50
N TYR A 688 -19.40 19.44 -22.56
CA TYR A 688 -20.46 19.22 -21.56
C TYR A 688 -21.81 19.83 -22.01
N PRO A 689 -22.96 19.33 -21.50
CA PRO A 689 -24.25 19.95 -21.78
C PRO A 689 -24.34 21.38 -21.20
N VAL A 690 -24.93 22.31 -21.94
CA VAL A 690 -25.17 23.70 -21.49
C VAL A 690 -26.67 23.92 -21.27
N VAL A 691 -27.04 24.67 -20.25
CA VAL A 691 -28.42 25.09 -20.00
C VAL A 691 -28.84 26.11 -21.06
N SER A 692 -29.87 25.81 -21.84
CA SER A 692 -30.43 26.77 -22.81
C SER A 692 -31.66 27.49 -22.28
N ARG A 693 -32.43 26.83 -21.40
CA ARG A 693 -33.66 27.38 -20.87
C ARG A 693 -34.07 26.71 -19.58
N VAL A 694 -34.56 27.50 -18.61
CA VAL A 694 -35.25 26.99 -17.43
C VAL A 694 -36.71 27.45 -17.44
N SER A 695 -37.60 26.59 -16.97
CA SER A 695 -39.02 26.90 -16.78
C SER A 695 -39.55 26.34 -15.47
N PHE A 696 -40.43 27.08 -14.82
CA PHE A 696 -40.89 26.79 -13.47
C PHE A 696 -42.37 26.44 -13.42
N ALA A 697 -42.68 25.42 -12.62
CA ALA A 697 -44.02 25.10 -12.16
C ALA A 697 -44.01 24.96 -10.63
N ALA A 698 -45.19 25.05 -9.98
CA ALA A 698 -45.28 25.20 -8.52
C ALA A 698 -44.54 24.14 -7.66
N ALA A 699 -44.23 22.95 -8.21
CA ALA A 699 -43.50 21.89 -7.50
C ALA A 699 -42.31 21.30 -8.29
N SER A 700 -41.98 21.86 -9.46
CA SER A 700 -40.97 21.29 -10.35
C SER A 700 -40.36 22.36 -11.24
N LYS A 701 -39.12 22.14 -11.65
CA LYS A 701 -38.47 22.91 -12.71
C LYS A 701 -38.14 22.01 -13.88
N THR A 702 -38.25 22.53 -15.08
CA THR A 702 -37.83 21.85 -16.31
C THR A 702 -36.68 22.64 -16.90
N ILE A 703 -35.55 21.95 -17.07
CA ILE A 703 -34.34 22.51 -17.66
C ILE A 703 -34.18 21.89 -19.05
N GLU A 704 -34.02 22.74 -20.06
CA GLU A 704 -33.57 22.37 -21.39
C GLU A 704 -32.05 22.50 -21.47
N PHE A 705 -31.43 21.45 -21.97
CA PHE A 705 -29.99 21.36 -22.20
C PHE A 705 -29.72 21.22 -23.68
N VAL A 706 -28.59 21.77 -24.11
CA VAL A 706 -28.01 21.56 -25.43
C VAL A 706 -26.61 20.97 -25.24
N LEU A 707 -26.36 19.83 -25.88
CA LEU A 707 -25.01 19.36 -26.13
C LEU A 707 -24.67 19.66 -27.59
N ASN A 708 -23.64 20.47 -27.82
CA ASN A 708 -22.92 20.48 -29.09
C ASN A 708 -21.70 19.58 -28.89
N SER A 709 -21.49 18.57 -29.74
CA SER A 709 -20.32 17.69 -29.69
C SER A 709 -20.24 16.91 -31.01
N THR A 710 -19.44 15.83 -31.10
CA THR A 710 -19.21 15.10 -32.36
C THR A 710 -20.52 14.77 -33.09
N PRO A 711 -20.70 15.12 -34.38
CA PRO A 711 -21.92 14.87 -35.14
C PRO A 711 -22.33 13.39 -35.24
N PHE A 712 -23.64 13.15 -35.32
CA PHE A 712 -24.24 11.81 -35.47
C PHE A 712 -23.78 10.77 -34.44
N SER A 713 -23.38 11.22 -33.26
CA SER A 713 -22.80 10.38 -32.22
C SER A 713 -23.73 10.25 -31.02
N THR A 714 -23.62 9.13 -30.31
CA THR A 714 -24.42 8.86 -29.11
C THR A 714 -23.63 9.22 -27.86
N PHE A 715 -24.26 9.97 -26.97
CA PHE A 715 -23.69 10.37 -25.69
C PHE A 715 -24.60 9.91 -24.55
N THR A 716 -23.98 9.61 -23.41
CA THR A 716 -24.70 9.36 -22.16
C THR A 716 -24.54 10.54 -21.23
N ILE A 717 -25.63 11.26 -21.00
CA ILE A 717 -25.70 12.38 -20.06
C ILE A 717 -25.98 11.84 -18.66
N GLU A 718 -25.21 12.26 -17.66
CA GLU A 718 -25.58 12.07 -16.24
C GLU A 718 -25.96 13.41 -15.63
N LEU A 719 -27.04 13.41 -14.85
CA LEU A 719 -27.59 14.59 -14.20
C LEU A 719 -27.47 14.44 -12.68
N PHE A 720 -26.97 15.48 -12.04
CA PHE A 720 -26.69 15.51 -10.62
C PHE A 720 -27.34 16.72 -9.96
N SER A 721 -27.59 16.62 -8.66
CA SER A 721 -27.87 17.78 -7.80
C SER A 721 -26.78 17.96 -6.77
N ASN A 722 -26.67 19.18 -6.27
CA ASN A 722 -25.81 19.53 -5.14
C ASN A 722 -26.58 20.36 -4.10
N THR A 723 -25.99 20.51 -2.92
CA THR A 723 -26.57 21.30 -1.83
C THR A 723 -26.07 22.74 -1.81
N GLU A 724 -24.96 23.03 -2.48
CA GLU A 724 -24.34 24.35 -2.62
C GLU A 724 -23.80 24.49 -4.06
N PRO A 725 -23.71 25.72 -4.61
CA PRO A 725 -23.03 25.96 -5.86
C PRO A 725 -21.52 25.83 -5.67
N ASP A 726 -20.82 25.44 -6.72
CA ASP A 726 -19.36 25.39 -6.71
C ASP A 726 -18.77 26.76 -7.06
N ALA A 727 -17.70 27.18 -6.39
CA ALA A 727 -17.11 28.50 -6.60
C ALA A 727 -16.57 28.72 -8.03
N SER A 728 -16.19 27.64 -8.73
CA SER A 728 -15.78 27.73 -10.14
C SER A 728 -16.94 28.09 -11.07
N GLY A 729 -18.20 28.02 -10.62
CA GLY A 729 -19.41 28.15 -11.45
C GLY A 729 -19.79 26.86 -12.18
N PHE A 730 -18.83 25.96 -12.38
CA PHE A 730 -19.04 24.62 -12.92
C PHE A 730 -19.33 23.67 -11.77
N GLY A 731 -20.51 23.05 -11.79
CA GLY A 731 -21.04 22.35 -10.62
C GLY A 731 -20.15 21.20 -10.14
N GLN A 732 -20.46 20.68 -8.95
CA GLN A 732 -20.06 19.32 -8.57
C GLN A 732 -21.30 18.43 -8.49
N GLY A 733 -21.15 17.14 -8.71
CA GLY A 733 -22.26 16.18 -8.69
C GLY A 733 -22.36 15.40 -7.39
N ARG A 734 -23.02 15.94 -6.35
CA ARG A 734 -23.16 15.22 -5.06
C ARG A 734 -24.12 14.05 -5.15
N THR A 735 -25.31 14.28 -5.69
CA THR A 735 -26.38 13.27 -5.74
C THR A 735 -26.70 12.95 -7.19
N PHE A 736 -26.38 11.73 -7.62
CA PHE A 736 -26.80 11.22 -8.92
C PHE A 736 -28.33 11.13 -8.98
N LEU A 737 -28.94 11.77 -9.97
CA LEU A 737 -30.38 11.80 -10.17
C LEU A 737 -30.82 10.75 -11.20
N ARG A 738 -30.23 10.81 -12.40
CA ARG A 738 -30.54 9.91 -13.53
C ARG A 738 -29.51 10.06 -14.65
N ASP A 739 -29.57 9.13 -15.61
CA ASP A 739 -28.84 9.22 -16.88
C ASP A 739 -29.80 9.22 -18.09
N ARG A 740 -29.34 9.76 -19.22
CA ARG A 740 -30.07 9.84 -20.49
C ARG A 740 -29.15 9.62 -21.68
N SER A 741 -29.60 8.83 -22.65
CA SER A 741 -28.92 8.73 -23.95
C SER A 741 -29.46 9.77 -24.92
N VAL A 742 -28.55 10.50 -25.58
CA VAL A 742 -28.86 11.50 -26.61
C VAL A 742 -28.04 11.23 -27.87
N VAL A 743 -28.54 11.69 -29.02
CA VAL A 743 -27.85 11.55 -30.32
C VAL A 743 -27.75 12.94 -30.95
N THR A 744 -26.53 13.33 -31.30
CA THR A 744 -26.27 14.61 -31.97
C THR A 744 -26.69 14.58 -33.43
N ASN A 745 -27.11 15.72 -33.96
CA ASN A 745 -27.50 15.87 -35.36
C ASN A 745 -26.28 16.14 -36.27
N ALA A 746 -26.53 16.54 -37.53
CA ALA A 746 -25.48 16.83 -38.51
C ALA A 746 -24.57 18.01 -38.14
N HIS A 747 -25.03 18.88 -37.24
CA HIS A 747 -24.30 20.03 -36.73
C HIS A 747 -23.74 19.79 -35.32
N GLY A 748 -23.75 18.55 -34.84
CA GLY A 748 -23.29 18.22 -33.49
C GLY A 748 -24.29 18.49 -32.38
N ASN A 749 -25.48 19.02 -32.67
CA ASN A 749 -26.44 19.44 -31.65
C ASN A 749 -27.37 18.30 -31.19
N ALA A 750 -27.53 18.15 -29.88
CA ALA A 750 -28.58 17.37 -29.22
C ALA A 750 -29.31 18.25 -28.18
N ILE A 751 -30.60 18.51 -28.42
CA ILE A 751 -31.45 19.30 -27.51
C ILE A 751 -32.36 18.35 -26.75
N PHE A 752 -32.43 18.49 -25.43
CA PHE A 752 -33.28 17.67 -24.58
C PHE A 752 -33.70 18.41 -23.32
N SER A 753 -34.86 18.07 -22.77
CA SER A 753 -35.35 18.65 -21.52
C SER A 753 -35.62 17.58 -20.47
N GLU A 754 -35.39 17.94 -19.21
CA GLU A 754 -35.64 17.09 -18.04
C GLU A 754 -36.37 17.87 -16.95
N THR A 755 -37.28 17.18 -16.25
CA THR A 755 -38.02 17.75 -15.12
C THR A 755 -37.44 17.24 -13.81
N PHE A 756 -37.19 18.18 -12.91
CA PHE A 756 -36.60 17.98 -11.58
C PHE A 756 -37.58 18.40 -10.50
N ALA A 757 -37.46 17.80 -9.32
CA ALA A 757 -38.18 18.29 -8.15
C ALA A 757 -37.65 19.67 -7.78
N ALA A 758 -38.50 20.53 -7.20
CA ALA A 758 -38.04 21.81 -6.67
C ALA A 758 -36.96 21.67 -5.58
N THR A 759 -36.85 20.50 -4.94
CA THR A 759 -35.80 20.17 -3.95
C THR A 759 -34.46 19.79 -4.57
N ASP A 760 -34.41 19.48 -5.87
CA ASP A 760 -33.16 19.19 -6.56
C ASP A 760 -32.50 20.53 -6.91
N THR A 761 -31.50 20.95 -6.13
CA THR A 761 -30.80 22.24 -6.30
C THR A 761 -29.47 22.06 -7.05
N PHE A 762 -28.97 23.15 -7.64
CA PHE A 762 -27.67 23.22 -8.30
C PHE A 762 -27.43 22.05 -9.27
N ILE A 763 -28.24 22.02 -10.34
CA ILE A 763 -28.25 20.89 -11.28
C ILE A 763 -27.06 21.02 -12.23
N SER A 764 -26.20 20.01 -12.23
CA SER A 764 -25.09 19.89 -13.18
C SER A 764 -25.19 18.60 -14.00
N ALA A 765 -24.51 18.58 -15.14
CA ALA A 765 -24.51 17.46 -16.05
C ALA A 765 -23.10 17.11 -16.54
N THR A 766 -22.87 15.85 -16.89
CA THR A 766 -21.67 15.42 -17.64
C THR A 766 -22.12 14.68 -18.90
N ALA A 767 -21.36 14.76 -19.99
CA ALA A 767 -21.53 13.94 -21.18
C ALA A 767 -20.42 12.89 -21.26
N THR A 768 -20.77 11.65 -21.59
CA THR A 768 -19.79 10.58 -21.87
C THR A 768 -20.02 10.02 -23.27
N ASP A 769 -18.98 10.01 -24.10
CA ASP A 769 -19.00 9.41 -25.44
C ASP A 769 -18.98 7.87 -25.40
N ALA A 770 -19.10 7.23 -26.56
CA ALA A 770 -19.07 5.76 -26.67
C ALA A 770 -17.69 5.13 -26.37
N ASN A 771 -16.61 5.92 -26.36
CA ASN A 771 -15.25 5.48 -26.06
C ASN A 771 -14.88 5.68 -24.58
N GLY A 772 -15.77 6.28 -23.78
CA GLY A 772 -15.57 6.54 -22.36
C GLY A 772 -14.94 7.90 -22.07
N ASN A 773 -14.78 8.79 -23.05
CA ASN A 773 -14.39 10.17 -22.79
C ASN A 773 -15.53 10.87 -22.05
N THR A 774 -15.27 11.37 -20.84
CA THR A 774 -16.26 12.09 -20.04
C THR A 774 -15.84 13.55 -19.88
N SER A 775 -16.80 14.45 -20.09
CA SER A 775 -16.66 15.90 -19.91
C SER A 775 -16.42 16.31 -18.45
N GLU A 776 -16.02 17.56 -18.25
CA GLU A 776 -16.24 18.25 -16.97
C GLU A 776 -17.75 18.34 -16.63
N PHE A 777 -18.07 18.84 -15.43
CA PHE A 777 -19.45 19.18 -15.08
C PHE A 777 -19.90 20.46 -15.80
N SER A 778 -21.15 20.49 -16.23
CA SER A 778 -21.76 21.70 -16.75
C SER A 778 -21.84 22.81 -15.71
N MET A 779 -21.88 24.04 -16.20
CA MET A 779 -22.26 25.22 -15.43
C MET A 779 -23.60 24.99 -14.73
N VAL A 780 -23.72 25.52 -13.51
CA VAL A 780 -24.97 25.55 -12.75
C VAL A 780 -25.58 26.93 -12.89
N ASP A 781 -26.71 26.99 -13.58
CA ASP A 781 -27.46 28.21 -13.88
C ASP A 781 -28.95 27.95 -13.58
N THR A 782 -29.44 28.59 -12.51
CA THR A 782 -30.79 28.38 -11.99
C THR A 782 -31.83 29.10 -12.82
N ASP A 783 -31.55 30.28 -13.36
CA ASP A 783 -32.55 31.06 -14.09
C ASP A 783 -32.46 30.93 -15.61
N GLY A 784 -31.33 30.45 -16.15
CA GLY A 784 -31.09 30.15 -17.55
C GLY A 784 -30.67 31.37 -18.38
N ASP A 785 -29.94 32.32 -17.80
CA ASP A 785 -29.40 33.51 -18.49
C ASP A 785 -27.95 33.34 -18.99
N ALA A 786 -27.37 32.16 -18.76
CA ALA A 786 -25.98 31.81 -19.04
C ALA A 786 -24.95 32.48 -18.12
N ALA A 787 -25.34 32.91 -16.92
CA ALA A 787 -24.45 33.19 -15.81
C ALA A 787 -24.55 32.08 -14.74
N ALA A 788 -23.41 31.68 -14.18
CA ALA A 788 -23.41 30.67 -13.12
C ALA A 788 -23.89 31.29 -11.80
N ASP A 789 -24.75 30.57 -11.06
CA ASP A 789 -25.28 31.00 -9.74
C ASP A 789 -24.15 31.45 -8.78
N ALA A 790 -23.00 30.78 -8.84
CA ALA A 790 -21.84 31.08 -8.00
C ALA A 790 -21.17 32.40 -8.38
N TRP A 791 -21.08 32.71 -9.68
CA TRP A 791 -20.39 33.90 -10.18
C TRP A 791 -21.19 35.16 -9.91
N GLU A 792 -22.50 35.06 -9.97
CA GLU A 792 -23.42 36.17 -9.69
C GLU A 792 -23.28 36.70 -8.26
N THR A 793 -23.06 35.78 -7.31
CA THR A 793 -22.97 36.10 -5.88
C THR A 793 -21.53 36.24 -5.37
N GLY A 794 -20.61 35.43 -5.88
CA GLY A 794 -19.21 35.34 -5.43
C GLY A 794 -18.18 35.97 -6.37
N GLY A 795 -18.53 36.20 -7.63
CA GLY A 795 -17.60 36.59 -8.68
C GLY A 795 -16.86 35.40 -9.32
N ILE A 796 -16.06 35.70 -10.34
CA ILE A 796 -15.28 34.75 -11.12
C ILE A 796 -13.82 34.84 -10.69
N ASP A 797 -13.26 33.73 -10.22
CA ASP A 797 -11.83 33.50 -10.06
C ASP A 797 -11.41 32.59 -11.23
N PHE A 798 -10.85 33.19 -12.28
CA PHE A 798 -10.59 32.51 -13.54
C PHE A 798 -9.38 31.57 -13.45
N ASN A 799 -8.39 31.91 -12.63
CA ASN A 799 -7.15 31.13 -12.50
C ASN A 799 -7.09 30.31 -11.20
N GLU A 800 -8.16 30.30 -10.41
CA GLU A 800 -8.34 29.55 -9.17
C GLU A 800 -7.23 29.83 -8.14
N ASP A 801 -6.78 31.09 -8.05
CA ASP A 801 -5.72 31.49 -7.10
C ASP A 801 -6.25 32.00 -5.74
N GLY A 802 -7.57 32.04 -5.59
CA GLY A 802 -8.30 32.54 -4.42
C GLY A 802 -8.60 34.04 -4.49
N THR A 803 -8.21 34.73 -5.56
CA THR A 803 -8.50 36.14 -5.82
C THR A 803 -9.58 36.25 -6.89
N ILE A 804 -10.67 36.95 -6.59
CA ILE A 804 -11.73 37.19 -7.58
C ILE A 804 -11.22 38.17 -8.65
N ASP A 805 -11.31 37.75 -9.92
CA ASP A 805 -10.94 38.54 -11.09
C ASP A 805 -12.08 39.46 -11.57
N LEU A 806 -13.33 38.98 -11.48
CA LEU A 806 -14.51 39.74 -11.91
C LEU A 806 -15.68 39.59 -10.94
N HIS A 807 -16.20 40.70 -10.45
CA HIS A 807 -17.43 40.73 -9.66
C HIS A 807 -18.64 41.08 -10.52
N LEU A 808 -19.69 40.26 -10.45
CA LEU A 808 -20.98 40.54 -11.11
C LEU A 808 -21.96 41.23 -10.15
N ASN A 809 -22.10 40.72 -8.92
CA ASN A 809 -23.03 41.21 -7.89
C ASN A 809 -24.50 41.22 -8.37
N SER A 810 -24.95 40.12 -8.96
CA SER A 810 -26.30 39.93 -9.50
C SER A 810 -27.11 38.91 -8.69
N ASN A 811 -28.29 38.51 -9.19
CA ASN A 811 -29.22 37.65 -8.47
C ASN A 811 -29.50 36.37 -9.25
N PRO A 812 -29.10 35.19 -8.75
CA PRO A 812 -29.34 33.89 -9.39
C PRO A 812 -30.79 33.44 -9.58
N ASN A 813 -31.74 34.31 -9.23
CA ASN A 813 -33.16 34.08 -9.39
C ASN A 813 -33.81 35.08 -10.34
N HIS A 814 -33.04 35.92 -11.03
CA HIS A 814 -33.53 36.97 -11.90
C HIS A 814 -32.58 37.20 -13.06
N LYS A 815 -33.03 36.94 -14.28
CA LYS A 815 -32.18 36.97 -15.46
C LYS A 815 -31.42 38.28 -15.61
N ASP A 816 -30.13 38.16 -15.82
CA ASP A 816 -29.18 39.22 -16.07
C ASP A 816 -28.51 39.01 -17.44
N ILE A 817 -28.29 40.11 -18.18
CA ILE A 817 -27.57 40.05 -19.46
C ILE A 817 -26.50 41.12 -19.45
N TRP A 818 -25.26 40.73 -19.74
CA TRP A 818 -24.12 41.64 -19.82
C TRP A 818 -23.76 41.93 -21.27
N ILE A 819 -23.81 43.21 -21.63
CA ILE A 819 -23.33 43.73 -22.91
C ILE A 819 -22.35 44.86 -22.59
N GLU A 820 -21.18 44.83 -23.22
CA GLU A 820 -20.19 45.90 -23.17
C GLU A 820 -20.29 46.75 -24.44
N PRO A 821 -21.08 47.84 -24.42
CA PRO A 821 -21.16 48.75 -25.54
C PRO A 821 -20.00 49.75 -25.54
N ASP A 822 -19.32 49.79 -26.67
CA ASP A 822 -18.35 50.80 -27.04
C ASP A 822 -18.81 51.58 -28.27
N ALA A 823 -18.15 52.69 -28.58
CA ALA A 823 -18.49 53.54 -29.71
C ALA A 823 -17.27 54.17 -30.38
N MET A 824 -17.35 54.24 -31.70
CA MET A 824 -16.44 55.05 -32.50
C MET A 824 -16.72 56.54 -32.29
N SER A 825 -15.66 57.35 -32.38
CA SER A 825 -15.73 58.80 -32.30
C SER A 825 -16.75 59.36 -33.29
N GLY A 826 -17.80 60.02 -32.77
CA GLY A 826 -18.89 60.59 -33.56
C GLY A 826 -20.10 59.68 -33.77
N PHE A 827 -20.06 58.44 -33.28
CA PHE A 827 -21.13 57.43 -33.43
C PHE A 827 -21.71 56.95 -32.10
N ALA A 828 -21.23 57.47 -30.97
CA ALA A 828 -21.78 57.17 -29.66
C ALA A 828 -23.30 57.50 -29.58
N PRO A 829 -24.14 56.59 -29.05
CA PRO A 829 -25.55 56.86 -28.88
C PRO A 829 -25.76 57.91 -27.79
N ALA A 830 -26.91 58.58 -27.82
CA ALA A 830 -27.33 59.37 -26.67
C ALA A 830 -27.65 58.45 -25.49
N GLN A 831 -27.37 58.87 -24.25
CA GLN A 831 -27.64 58.04 -23.06
C GLN A 831 -29.10 57.59 -22.95
N VAL A 832 -30.05 58.42 -23.41
CA VAL A 832 -31.48 58.08 -23.46
C VAL A 832 -31.76 56.83 -24.32
N THR A 833 -30.98 56.59 -25.37
CA THR A 833 -31.07 55.40 -26.22
C THR A 833 -30.84 54.13 -25.40
N LEU A 834 -29.72 54.06 -24.66
CA LEU A 834 -29.40 52.90 -23.82
C LEU A 834 -30.42 52.74 -22.69
N ASN A 835 -30.84 53.84 -22.06
CA ASN A 835 -31.89 53.79 -21.03
C ASN A 835 -33.21 53.23 -21.55
N ASN A 836 -33.59 53.56 -22.80
CA ASN A 836 -34.79 53.01 -23.43
C ASN A 836 -34.67 51.50 -23.65
N VAL A 837 -33.50 51.02 -24.07
CA VAL A 837 -33.24 49.58 -24.23
C VAL A 837 -33.31 48.86 -22.87
N ILE A 838 -32.61 49.36 -21.86
CA ILE A 838 -32.61 48.79 -20.50
C ILE A 838 -34.05 48.76 -19.95
N THR A 839 -34.81 49.84 -20.13
CA THR A 839 -36.22 49.91 -19.72
C THR A 839 -37.10 48.91 -20.47
N ALA A 840 -36.82 48.63 -21.75
CA ALA A 840 -37.56 47.65 -22.52
C ALA A 840 -37.33 46.23 -21.97
N PHE A 841 -36.08 45.85 -21.71
CA PHE A 841 -35.73 44.57 -21.08
C PHE A 841 -36.35 44.45 -19.68
N GLY A 842 -36.24 45.49 -18.84
CA GLY A 842 -36.81 45.51 -17.49
C GLY A 842 -38.34 45.45 -17.43
N ASN A 843 -39.04 45.73 -18.54
CA ASN A 843 -40.50 45.61 -18.63
C ASN A 843 -40.98 44.27 -19.22
N ALA A 844 -40.07 43.36 -19.59
CA ALA A 844 -40.43 42.07 -20.17
C ALA A 844 -41.33 41.26 -19.21
N PRO A 845 -42.53 40.84 -19.63
CA PRO A 845 -43.44 40.10 -18.75
C PRO A 845 -42.87 38.75 -18.28
N ASN A 846 -43.02 38.43 -16.99
CA ASN A 846 -42.47 37.19 -16.41
C ASN A 846 -43.09 35.92 -16.99
N ASN A 847 -44.33 35.99 -17.47
CA ASN A 847 -44.93 34.85 -18.18
C ASN A 847 -44.19 34.50 -19.48
N LEU A 848 -43.34 35.39 -20.00
CA LEU A 848 -42.46 35.15 -21.15
C LEU A 848 -41.04 34.79 -20.71
N VAL A 849 -40.45 35.55 -19.78
CA VAL A 849 -39.03 35.39 -19.40
C VAL A 849 -38.78 34.31 -18.34
N GLN A 850 -39.79 33.96 -17.53
CA GLN A 850 -39.78 32.84 -16.59
C GLN A 850 -38.72 32.95 -15.47
N ASN A 851 -38.51 34.14 -14.90
CA ASN A 851 -37.65 34.36 -13.74
C ASN A 851 -38.11 33.53 -12.53
N PRO A 852 -37.17 32.84 -11.83
CA PRO A 852 -37.46 32.08 -10.62
C PRO A 852 -38.06 32.91 -9.48
N ASP A 853 -37.65 34.17 -9.35
CA ASP A 853 -38.15 35.10 -8.31
C ASP A 853 -39.60 35.57 -8.53
N GLY A 854 -40.20 35.27 -9.69
CA GLY A 854 -41.55 35.67 -10.05
C GLY A 854 -41.68 37.10 -10.60
N ALA A 855 -40.60 37.89 -10.62
CA ALA A 855 -40.61 39.29 -11.05
C ALA A 855 -40.58 39.42 -12.58
N ASN A 856 -41.18 40.50 -13.09
CA ASN A 856 -41.02 40.88 -14.50
C ASN A 856 -39.62 41.43 -14.75
N GLY A 857 -39.17 41.36 -16.00
CA GLY A 857 -37.98 42.02 -16.50
C GLY A 857 -36.80 41.09 -16.70
N ILE A 858 -35.81 41.61 -17.41
CA ILE A 858 -34.44 41.11 -17.47
C ILE A 858 -33.56 42.30 -17.10
N THR A 859 -32.60 42.11 -16.22
CA THR A 859 -31.63 43.16 -15.89
C THR A 859 -30.56 43.21 -16.96
N LEU A 860 -30.61 44.25 -17.80
CA LEU A 860 -29.60 44.46 -18.84
C LEU A 860 -28.47 45.36 -18.32
N HIS A 861 -27.29 44.80 -18.14
CA HIS A 861 -26.04 45.51 -17.84
C HIS A 861 -25.39 46.00 -19.13
N ALA A 862 -25.79 47.19 -19.59
CA ALA A 862 -25.30 47.80 -20.83
C ALA A 862 -24.88 49.27 -20.60
N THR A 863 -23.71 49.47 -20.01
CA THR A 863 -23.14 50.81 -19.78
C THR A 863 -22.11 51.14 -20.86
N LEU A 864 -22.25 52.28 -21.53
CA LEU A 864 -21.30 52.76 -22.54
C LEU A 864 -19.94 53.03 -21.90
N ASP A 865 -18.89 52.33 -22.35
CA ASP A 865 -17.55 52.45 -21.79
C ASP A 865 -16.68 53.43 -22.60
N GLU A 866 -16.24 53.06 -23.80
CA GLU A 866 -15.39 53.92 -24.63
C GLU A 866 -16.15 54.59 -25.78
N THR A 867 -15.94 55.90 -25.97
CA THR A 867 -16.57 56.67 -27.08
C THR A 867 -15.58 57.27 -28.07
N SER A 868 -14.30 56.97 -27.90
CA SER A 868 -13.18 57.59 -28.62
C SER A 868 -12.46 56.62 -29.56
N ILE A 869 -13.03 55.45 -29.84
CA ILE A 869 -12.45 54.50 -30.80
C ILE A 869 -12.35 55.20 -32.16
N ALA A 870 -11.22 55.05 -32.85
CA ALA A 870 -11.03 55.68 -34.16
C ALA A 870 -12.11 55.20 -35.14
N ALA A 871 -12.78 56.13 -35.81
CA ALA A 871 -13.83 55.77 -36.75
C ALA A 871 -13.24 55.02 -37.94
N GLN A 872 -13.69 53.79 -38.15
CA GLN A 872 -13.33 52.94 -39.28
C GLN A 872 -14.55 52.17 -39.79
N ASP A 873 -14.46 51.69 -41.02
CA ASP A 873 -15.54 50.93 -41.67
C ASP A 873 -15.26 49.42 -41.50
N PHE A 874 -16.29 48.63 -41.21
CA PHE A 874 -16.21 47.17 -41.07
C PHE A 874 -16.51 46.49 -42.41
N ILE A 875 -15.57 46.59 -43.36
CA ILE A 875 -15.78 46.17 -44.76
C ILE A 875 -15.69 44.64 -44.93
N ASN A 876 -14.95 43.94 -44.07
CA ASN A 876 -14.86 42.47 -44.04
C ASN A 876 -15.58 41.91 -42.80
N ASP A 877 -16.75 42.48 -42.50
CA ASP A 877 -17.62 42.11 -41.38
C ASP A 877 -16.86 42.11 -40.04
N PHE A 878 -16.76 40.95 -39.41
CA PHE A 878 -16.14 40.76 -38.11
C PHE A 878 -14.61 40.89 -38.11
N ALA A 879 -13.92 40.82 -39.26
CA ALA A 879 -12.45 40.87 -39.25
C ALA A 879 -11.90 42.21 -38.68
N GLU A 880 -12.49 43.35 -39.09
CA GLU A 880 -12.14 44.64 -38.51
C GLU A 880 -12.71 44.81 -37.09
N PHE A 881 -13.89 44.25 -36.82
CA PHE A 881 -14.50 44.26 -35.49
C PHE A 881 -13.62 43.54 -34.46
N ASP A 882 -13.10 42.36 -34.78
CA ASP A 882 -12.23 41.56 -33.92
C ASP A 882 -10.94 42.32 -33.59
N THR A 883 -10.43 43.10 -34.54
CA THR A 883 -9.28 43.98 -34.32
C THR A 883 -9.61 45.08 -33.31
N VAL A 884 -10.83 45.64 -33.36
CA VAL A 884 -11.30 46.61 -32.36
C VAL A 884 -11.47 45.93 -31.00
N LYS A 885 -12.18 44.80 -30.94
CA LYS A 885 -12.39 44.02 -29.71
C LYS A 885 -11.07 43.69 -29.03
N ALA A 886 -10.09 43.17 -29.78
CA ALA A 886 -8.79 42.83 -29.23
C ALA A 886 -8.06 44.01 -28.56
N ALA A 887 -8.33 45.25 -28.99
CA ALA A 887 -7.73 46.45 -28.43
C ALA A 887 -8.57 47.12 -27.33
N HIS A 888 -9.89 46.91 -27.33
CA HIS A 888 -10.85 47.72 -26.58
C HIS A 888 -11.78 46.93 -25.65
N PHE A 889 -11.78 45.60 -25.68
CA PHE A 889 -12.58 44.79 -24.73
C PHE A 889 -12.12 45.00 -23.28
N GLY A 890 -13.07 45.07 -22.35
CA GLY A 890 -12.83 45.51 -20.97
C GLY A 890 -12.79 47.03 -20.82
N THR A 891 -12.73 47.54 -19.59
CA THR A 891 -12.47 48.96 -19.37
C THR A 891 -10.98 49.29 -19.51
N ALA A 892 -10.65 50.55 -19.80
CA ALA A 892 -9.25 51.01 -19.82
C ALA A 892 -8.50 50.71 -18.52
N ALA A 893 -9.19 50.73 -17.36
CA ALA A 893 -8.62 50.36 -16.08
C ALA A 893 -8.33 48.86 -15.98
N GLN A 894 -9.28 48.01 -16.43
CA GLN A 894 -9.11 46.55 -16.45
C GLN A 894 -7.96 46.12 -17.38
N ARG A 895 -7.85 46.74 -18.57
CA ARG A 895 -6.73 46.48 -19.50
C ARG A 895 -5.37 46.95 -18.97
N ALA A 896 -5.36 47.96 -18.10
CA ALA A 896 -4.13 48.49 -17.50
C ALA A 896 -3.74 47.77 -16.19
N ASP A 897 -4.61 46.92 -15.64
CA ASP A 897 -4.34 46.17 -14.43
C ASP A 897 -3.21 45.15 -14.66
N SER A 898 -2.39 44.89 -13.64
CA SER A 898 -1.39 43.83 -13.68
C SER A 898 -1.98 42.43 -13.89
N ASN A 899 -3.24 42.23 -13.51
CA ASN A 899 -4.00 41.00 -13.66
C ASN A 899 -4.98 41.04 -14.86
N SER A 900 -4.75 41.94 -15.81
CA SER A 900 -5.68 42.18 -16.93
C SER A 900 -6.02 40.90 -17.71
N ALA A 901 -5.07 39.96 -17.86
CA ALA A 901 -5.30 38.73 -18.61
C ALA A 901 -6.45 37.91 -18.01
N ASN A 902 -6.44 37.68 -16.70
CA ASN A 902 -7.48 36.91 -16.01
C ASN A 902 -8.79 37.70 -15.90
N ILE A 903 -8.72 39.00 -15.63
CA ILE A 903 -9.91 39.87 -15.58
C ILE A 903 -10.66 39.86 -16.92
N LEU A 904 -9.93 40.01 -18.04
CA LEU A 904 -10.54 40.01 -19.37
C LEU A 904 -11.03 38.62 -19.78
N ALA A 905 -10.32 37.56 -19.39
CA ALA A 905 -10.76 36.18 -19.61
C ALA A 905 -12.05 35.87 -18.84
N ALA A 906 -12.11 36.21 -17.55
CA ALA A 906 -13.31 36.13 -16.72
C ALA A 906 -14.47 36.93 -17.34
N LYS A 907 -14.18 38.16 -17.81
CA LYS A 907 -15.18 39.02 -18.46
C LYS A 907 -15.72 38.39 -19.73
N ARG A 908 -14.86 37.73 -20.52
CA ARG A 908 -15.25 37.09 -21.78
C ARG A 908 -16.23 35.92 -21.60
N LEU A 909 -16.26 35.29 -20.43
CA LEU A 909 -17.22 34.21 -20.12
C LEU A 909 -18.67 34.70 -20.05
N ILE A 910 -18.89 35.99 -19.74
CA ILE A 910 -20.23 36.54 -19.44
C ILE A 910 -20.63 37.68 -20.38
N TYR A 911 -19.69 38.56 -20.71
CA TYR A 911 -19.98 39.77 -21.48
C TYR A 911 -20.01 39.50 -22.99
N ARG A 912 -21.01 40.08 -23.64
CA ARG A 912 -21.10 40.25 -25.09
C ARG A 912 -20.51 41.60 -25.45
N TYR A 913 -19.50 41.64 -26.31
CA TYR A 913 -18.90 42.89 -26.75
C TYR A 913 -19.67 43.48 -27.93
N MET A 914 -19.89 44.79 -27.91
CA MET A 914 -20.53 45.45 -29.04
C MET A 914 -19.98 46.85 -29.31
N VAL A 915 -20.02 47.27 -30.58
CA VAL A 915 -19.55 48.59 -31.01
C VAL A 915 -20.61 49.35 -31.79
N PHE A 916 -20.89 50.59 -31.41
CA PHE A 916 -21.53 51.60 -32.26
C PHE A 916 -20.48 52.12 -33.26
N GLY A 917 -20.45 51.47 -34.41
CA GLY A 917 -19.52 51.73 -35.50
C GLY A 917 -20.05 52.70 -36.55
N ARG A 918 -19.19 53.01 -37.52
CA ARG A 918 -19.52 53.91 -38.64
C ARG A 918 -20.41 53.23 -39.68
N GLN A 919 -19.87 52.32 -40.48
CA GLN A 919 -20.59 51.60 -41.53
C GLN A 919 -19.93 50.24 -41.79
N GLN A 920 -20.65 49.32 -42.42
CA GLN A 920 -20.10 48.06 -42.93
C GLN A 920 -20.08 48.05 -44.47
N SER A 921 -19.77 46.92 -45.11
CA SER A 921 -19.62 46.81 -46.57
C SER A 921 -20.90 47.04 -47.39
N ASP A 922 -22.07 46.98 -46.75
CA ASP A 922 -23.39 47.23 -47.34
C ASP A 922 -24.12 48.40 -46.62
N ASP A 923 -25.38 48.62 -46.98
CA ASP A 923 -26.26 49.62 -46.36
C ASP A 923 -26.95 49.11 -45.07
N SER A 924 -26.54 47.97 -44.50
CA SER A 924 -27.18 47.42 -43.31
C SER A 924 -26.80 48.16 -42.03
N SER A 925 -27.74 48.13 -41.08
CA SER A 925 -27.69 48.83 -39.80
C SER A 925 -26.79 48.16 -38.75
N GLY A 926 -26.15 47.05 -39.08
CA GLY A 926 -25.22 46.32 -38.21
C GLY A 926 -25.16 44.82 -38.53
N MET A 927 -24.42 44.07 -37.73
CA MET A 927 -24.38 42.60 -37.82
C MET A 927 -24.28 42.01 -36.41
N GLY A 928 -24.91 40.86 -36.22
CA GLY A 928 -24.74 40.02 -35.03
C GLY A 928 -24.12 38.71 -35.46
N GLU A 929 -23.27 38.16 -34.62
CA GLU A 929 -22.66 36.86 -34.88
C GLU A 929 -23.73 35.78 -34.75
N LEU A 930 -23.92 34.97 -35.80
CA LEU A 930 -24.94 33.91 -35.83
C LEU A 930 -24.32 32.55 -35.47
N PRO A 931 -25.08 31.65 -34.80
CA PRO A 931 -24.58 30.32 -34.44
C PRO A 931 -24.23 29.40 -35.62
N ASP A 932 -24.86 29.54 -36.80
CA ASP A 932 -25.01 28.42 -37.76
C ASP A 932 -24.27 28.51 -39.13
N ALA A 933 -23.38 29.48 -39.40
CA ALA A 933 -22.79 29.60 -40.76
C ALA A 933 -21.25 29.80 -40.81
N ASP A 934 -20.53 28.70 -41.07
CA ASP A 934 -19.34 28.63 -41.95
C ASP A 934 -18.09 29.50 -41.62
N ARG A 935 -17.82 29.88 -40.35
CA ARG A 935 -16.56 30.56 -39.96
C ARG A 935 -15.98 30.02 -38.64
N GLN A 936 -14.73 29.56 -38.67
CA GLN A 936 -14.02 28.74 -37.65
C GLN A 936 -13.21 29.53 -36.58
N ARG A 937 -13.73 30.55 -35.86
CA ARG A 937 -12.80 31.48 -35.14
C ARG A 937 -12.97 31.88 -33.66
N ASP A 938 -13.98 31.49 -32.89
CA ASP A 938 -13.94 31.70 -31.42
C ASP A 938 -14.88 30.73 -30.65
N PRO A 939 -14.37 29.90 -29.72
CA PRO A 939 -15.16 29.03 -28.85
C PRO A 939 -15.81 29.76 -27.65
N HIS A 940 -15.40 30.99 -27.31
CA HIS A 940 -15.89 31.73 -26.14
C HIS A 940 -17.20 32.52 -26.36
N GLY A 941 -18.03 32.11 -27.31
CA GLY A 941 -19.28 32.77 -27.61
C GLY A 941 -19.24 33.58 -28.90
N ARG A 942 -19.87 33.03 -29.93
CA ARG A 942 -20.30 33.78 -31.09
C ARG A 942 -21.49 34.64 -30.73
N ASN A 943 -21.25 35.60 -29.85
CA ASN A 943 -22.27 36.39 -29.20
C ASN A 943 -21.95 37.90 -29.19
N ASP A 944 -21.12 38.35 -30.14
CA ASP A 944 -20.83 39.77 -30.32
C ASP A 944 -21.66 40.38 -31.45
N PHE A 945 -21.78 41.71 -31.45
CA PHE A 945 -22.48 42.42 -32.51
C PHE A 945 -22.00 43.86 -32.66
N TYR A 946 -22.40 44.50 -33.75
CA TYR A 946 -22.17 45.93 -33.93
C TYR A 946 -23.38 46.62 -34.55
N VAL A 947 -23.48 47.92 -34.28
CA VAL A 947 -24.52 48.82 -34.83
C VAL A 947 -23.83 49.87 -35.68
N THR A 948 -24.22 49.99 -36.95
CA THR A 948 -23.52 50.81 -37.97
C THR A 948 -24.47 51.74 -38.72
N LEU A 949 -24.96 52.77 -38.04
CA LEU A 949 -25.94 53.73 -38.57
C LEU A 949 -25.31 54.97 -39.24
N GLY A 950 -24.03 54.89 -39.62
CA GLY A 950 -23.26 55.99 -40.21
C GLY A 950 -23.22 56.02 -41.74
N HIS A 951 -23.85 55.07 -42.44
CA HIS A 951 -24.00 55.12 -43.89
C HIS A 951 -24.86 56.35 -44.29
N PRO A 952 -24.56 57.04 -45.42
CA PRO A 952 -25.30 58.24 -45.84
C PRO A 952 -26.82 58.05 -45.93
N ASP A 953 -27.28 56.84 -46.26
CA ASP A 953 -28.70 56.53 -46.31
C ASP A 953 -29.35 56.61 -44.92
N TRP A 954 -28.75 56.02 -43.89
CA TRP A 954 -29.22 56.11 -42.51
C TRP A 954 -29.21 57.56 -42.00
N ILE A 955 -28.16 58.31 -42.33
CA ILE A 955 -28.07 59.74 -42.00
C ILE A 955 -29.21 60.52 -42.67
N ALA A 956 -29.54 60.23 -43.93
CA ALA A 956 -30.62 60.87 -44.66
C ALA A 956 -32.02 60.58 -44.07
N TYR A 957 -32.22 59.41 -43.44
CA TYR A 957 -33.46 59.07 -42.74
C TYR A 957 -33.62 59.74 -41.35
N GLY A 958 -32.56 60.36 -40.84
CA GLY A 958 -32.55 60.98 -39.52
C GLY A 958 -32.45 59.94 -38.40
N VAL A 959 -31.22 59.59 -38.02
CA VAL A 959 -30.92 58.62 -36.96
C VAL A 959 -31.44 59.13 -35.61
N SER A 960 -32.63 58.68 -35.20
CA SER A 960 -33.24 58.99 -33.91
C SER A 960 -32.75 58.03 -32.81
N ALA A 961 -32.98 58.40 -31.55
CA ALA A 961 -32.74 57.51 -30.41
C ALA A 961 -33.52 56.20 -30.52
N ASP A 962 -34.75 56.23 -31.06
CA ASP A 962 -35.57 55.03 -31.25
C ASP A 962 -35.01 54.11 -32.34
N ILE A 963 -34.43 54.67 -33.42
CA ILE A 963 -33.75 53.88 -34.45
C ILE A 963 -32.52 53.20 -33.84
N GLN A 964 -31.69 53.94 -33.10
CA GLN A 964 -30.52 53.36 -32.44
C GLN A 964 -30.90 52.26 -31.44
N ALA A 965 -31.91 52.49 -30.60
CA ALA A 965 -32.38 51.51 -29.61
C ALA A 965 -32.98 50.27 -30.29
N GLY A 966 -33.82 50.48 -31.32
CA GLY A 966 -34.42 49.40 -32.10
C GLY A 966 -33.38 48.56 -32.83
N THR A 967 -32.37 49.19 -33.43
CA THR A 967 -31.25 48.49 -34.08
C THR A 967 -30.40 47.73 -33.07
N PHE A 968 -30.06 48.34 -31.93
CA PHE A 968 -29.34 47.65 -30.85
C PHE A 968 -30.11 46.39 -30.42
N MET A 969 -31.40 46.52 -30.10
CA MET A 969 -32.22 45.38 -29.68
C MET A 969 -32.36 44.32 -30.76
N HIS A 970 -32.50 44.73 -32.02
CA HIS A 970 -32.56 43.80 -33.15
C HIS A 970 -31.26 43.00 -33.29
N LYS A 971 -30.09 43.66 -33.16
CA LYS A 971 -28.79 42.99 -33.28
C LYS A 971 -28.49 42.12 -32.06
N ALA A 972 -28.76 42.60 -30.85
CA ALA A 972 -28.71 41.79 -29.65
C ALA A 972 -29.64 40.56 -29.73
N GLY A 973 -30.79 40.68 -30.39
CA GLY A 973 -31.72 39.55 -30.60
C GLY A 973 -31.10 38.36 -31.35
N HIS A 974 -30.35 38.61 -32.43
CA HIS A 974 -29.65 37.53 -33.18
C HIS A 974 -28.68 36.73 -32.32
N VAL A 975 -28.14 37.39 -31.31
CA VAL A 975 -27.04 36.97 -30.45
C VAL A 975 -27.53 36.25 -29.20
N LEU A 976 -28.75 36.57 -28.76
CA LEU A 976 -29.41 35.95 -27.61
C LEU A 976 -30.22 34.70 -27.99
N GLY A 977 -30.49 34.49 -29.28
CA GLY A 977 -31.26 33.35 -29.81
C GLY A 977 -32.71 33.71 -30.06
#